data_AF-A0A9D9I2B6-F1
#
_entry.id   AF-A0A9D9I2B6-F1
#
_cell.length_a   1.000
_cell.length_b   1.000
_cell.length_c   1.000
_cell.angle_alpha   90.00
_cell.angle_beta   90.00
_cell.angle_gamma   90.00
#
_symmetry.space_group_name_H-M   'P 1'
#
loop_
_entity.id
_entity.type
_entity.pdbx_description
1 polymer ?
#
loop_
_entity_poly.entity_id
_entity_poly.type
_entity_poly.pdbx_seq_one_letter_code
_entity_poly.pdbx_strand_id
1 'polypeptide(L)'
;MTFFKYQGAGNDFLIADNRDGRLVFSTQDIKDLCDRKYGFGADGLMLLETSKDHDFRMVFYNPDGSGGMMCGNGGRCIVAFAARLMNEENPEAVKRTFTFEAADGLHQAEIIDCNETFTKMTVRLGMSDVNAIEDIKEENGYFLDTGTRHFVRFIESGLETSDITAEGKRLRHSNLFAPQGTNVDFVQHEQDRLLVRTYEKGVEDETYACGTGIVASAIAAWHAGFSIPGSDGSVHTEIKAKRDSLSVDFVTESDGKSAHGIWLTGPAVMIGTVNAAVNMKYDFDEIIPRRGTNSYKWDSAENPDVLPMWVADMDFRTAPAIIDALRKRVSHGVFGYTRVPQAYYDAVTGWFSRRHGWKINSDWIVYTTGVVPALSAIIKALASPGDKVLIQGPVYNCFYSSIRNNGCRIVSNSLIYKDNTYRIDFDDLKRKAADPEVRLMIVCNPHNPAGRVWTKEELTRIGEICIDNGVTVIADEIHCELVCPGHKYIPFASISEDFLKHSVTCISASKSFNIAGLQIANIVCEDKLTREKIDKAININEVCDVNPFGVIATIAAYNESEEWLTRLLSYIKGNYDYMSAYCREYLPTCQLTRLEGTYLAWMDCRNLKTSSEALEERLVREAGLWLNAGTMYGPEGEGFMRWNIACPRSVLAQGLERFRGFINKL
;
A
#
# COMPACT_ATOMS: atom_id res chain seq x y z
N MET A 1 7.13 -13.18 -14.52
CA MET A 1 6.97 -13.82 -13.20
C MET A 1 6.43 -15.23 -13.41
N THR A 2 6.85 -16.17 -12.56
CA THR A 2 6.43 -17.58 -12.65
C THR A 2 5.47 -17.90 -11.51
N PHE A 3 4.30 -18.44 -11.87
CA PHE A 3 3.35 -19.06 -10.95
C PHE A 3 3.34 -20.56 -11.19
N PHE A 4 3.06 -21.31 -10.13
CA PHE A 4 2.92 -22.76 -10.15
C PHE A 4 1.47 -23.07 -9.85
N LYS A 5 0.81 -23.75 -10.79
CA LYS A 5 -0.58 -24.13 -10.62
C LYS A 5 -0.62 -25.49 -9.91
N TYR A 6 -1.22 -25.50 -8.73
CA TYR A 6 -1.41 -26.70 -7.92
C TYR A 6 -2.89 -27.06 -7.83
N GLN A 7 -3.16 -28.35 -7.73
CA GLN A 7 -4.49 -28.89 -7.50
C GLN A 7 -4.51 -29.71 -6.20
N GLY A 8 -5.48 -29.42 -5.35
CA GLY A 8 -5.74 -30.16 -4.12
C GLY A 8 -7.21 -30.56 -4.03
N ALA A 9 -7.51 -31.85 -4.16
CA ALA A 9 -8.86 -32.40 -4.13
C ALA A 9 -9.86 -31.73 -5.11
N GLY A 10 -9.38 -31.30 -6.27
CA GLY A 10 -10.18 -30.63 -7.30
C GLY A 10 -10.24 -29.09 -7.23
N ASN A 11 -9.65 -28.44 -6.22
CA ASN A 11 -9.43 -26.99 -6.22
C ASN A 11 -8.11 -26.63 -6.90
N ASP A 12 -8.11 -25.57 -7.71
CA ASP A 12 -6.94 -25.07 -8.41
C ASP A 12 -6.38 -23.83 -7.70
N PHE A 13 -5.09 -23.78 -7.43
CA PHE A 13 -4.44 -22.62 -6.81
C PHE A 13 -3.25 -22.16 -7.65
N LEU A 14 -3.09 -20.84 -7.81
CA LEU A 14 -1.83 -20.27 -8.26
C LEU A 14 -0.95 -20.06 -7.04
N ILE A 15 0.31 -20.50 -7.10
CA ILE A 15 1.29 -20.33 -6.03
C ILE A 15 2.54 -19.65 -6.59
N ALA A 16 3.09 -18.68 -5.86
CA ALA A 16 4.36 -18.06 -6.20
C ALA A 16 5.33 -18.03 -5.01
N ASP A 17 6.62 -18.12 -5.30
CA ASP A 17 7.69 -17.88 -4.34
C ASP A 17 7.85 -16.37 -4.15
N ASN A 18 7.56 -15.89 -2.93
CA ASN A 18 7.70 -14.50 -2.51
C ASN A 18 8.63 -14.38 -1.29
N ARG A 19 9.58 -15.31 -1.11
CA ARG A 19 10.53 -15.26 0.02
C ARG A 19 11.39 -13.98 0.02
N ASP A 20 11.59 -13.36 -1.16
CA ASP A 20 12.30 -12.08 -1.29
C ASP A 20 11.43 -10.83 -1.05
N GLY A 21 10.12 -11.00 -0.87
CA GLY A 21 9.17 -9.93 -0.56
C GLY A 21 8.92 -8.95 -1.70
N ARG A 22 9.31 -9.26 -2.94
CA ARG A 22 9.17 -8.33 -4.08
C ARG A 22 7.81 -8.37 -4.75
N LEU A 23 7.06 -9.46 -4.59
CA LEU A 23 5.77 -9.63 -5.26
C LEU A 23 4.66 -8.94 -4.48
N VAL A 24 4.06 -7.92 -5.09
CA VAL A 24 2.94 -7.17 -4.53
C VAL A 24 1.82 -7.08 -5.55
N PHE A 25 0.68 -7.70 -5.25
CA PHE A 25 -0.49 -7.71 -6.12
C PHE A 25 -1.55 -6.72 -5.67
N SER A 26 -2.20 -6.04 -6.61
CA SER A 26 -3.48 -5.38 -6.35
C SER A 26 -4.63 -6.39 -6.41
N THR A 27 -5.77 -5.97 -5.88
CA THR A 27 -7.04 -6.67 -6.04
C THR A 27 -7.36 -6.96 -7.50
N GLN A 28 -7.05 -6.05 -8.43
CA GLN A 28 -7.32 -6.27 -9.86
C GLN A 28 -6.37 -7.31 -10.45
N ASP A 29 -5.08 -7.28 -10.10
CA ASP A 29 -4.12 -8.30 -10.56
C ASP A 29 -4.58 -9.70 -10.15
N ILE A 30 -5.04 -9.87 -8.90
CA ILE A 30 -5.53 -11.16 -8.39
C ILE A 30 -6.77 -11.62 -9.16
N LYS A 31 -7.74 -10.72 -9.38
CA LYS A 31 -8.94 -11.01 -10.18
C LYS A 31 -8.58 -11.47 -11.58
N ASP A 32 -7.69 -10.74 -12.24
CA ASP A 32 -7.27 -11.03 -13.62
C ASP A 32 -6.50 -12.37 -13.70
N LEU A 33 -5.66 -12.67 -12.70
CA LEU A 33 -4.94 -13.94 -12.62
C LEU A 33 -5.87 -15.13 -12.37
N CYS A 34 -6.84 -14.98 -11.46
CA CYS A 34 -7.73 -16.05 -11.03
C CYS A 34 -8.92 -16.26 -11.97
N ASP A 35 -9.25 -15.29 -12.84
CA ASP A 35 -10.36 -15.40 -13.80
C ASP A 35 -10.24 -16.68 -14.64
N ARG A 36 -11.31 -17.48 -14.66
CA ARG A 36 -11.32 -18.79 -15.34
C ARG A 36 -11.47 -18.70 -16.86
N LYS A 37 -11.88 -17.55 -17.40
CA LYS A 37 -12.15 -17.33 -18.83
C LYS A 37 -11.01 -16.57 -19.52
N TYR A 38 -10.47 -15.56 -18.86
CA TYR A 38 -9.47 -14.63 -19.39
C TYR A 38 -8.13 -14.69 -18.66
N GLY A 39 -8.12 -15.29 -17.45
CA GLY A 39 -6.92 -15.49 -16.63
C GLY A 39 -6.40 -16.92 -16.71
N PHE A 40 -5.75 -17.36 -15.62
CA PHE A 40 -5.20 -18.71 -15.50
C PHE A 40 -6.14 -19.69 -14.79
N GLY A 41 -7.29 -19.19 -14.31
CA GLY A 41 -8.33 -19.96 -13.65
C GLY A 41 -7.89 -20.62 -12.35
N ALA A 42 -8.15 -19.99 -11.22
CA ALA A 42 -7.82 -20.54 -9.90
C ALA A 42 -8.85 -20.12 -8.85
N ASP A 43 -9.01 -20.97 -7.83
CA ASP A 43 -9.79 -20.75 -6.62
C ASP A 43 -9.04 -19.85 -5.61
N GLY A 44 -7.82 -19.43 -5.93
CA GLY A 44 -7.12 -18.36 -5.24
C GLY A 44 -5.63 -18.28 -5.61
N LEU A 45 -5.00 -17.21 -5.12
CA LEU A 45 -3.56 -16.96 -5.24
C LEU A 45 -2.90 -17.11 -3.88
N MET A 46 -1.82 -17.89 -3.81
CA MET A 46 -0.99 -18.07 -2.63
C MET A 46 0.43 -17.55 -2.87
N LEU A 47 0.97 -16.84 -1.88
CA LEU A 47 2.38 -16.47 -1.83
C LEU A 47 3.05 -17.21 -0.67
N LEU A 48 4.20 -17.82 -0.97
CA LEU A 48 5.10 -18.38 0.03
C LEU A 48 6.12 -17.31 0.41
N GLU A 49 6.04 -16.79 1.63
CA GLU A 49 6.88 -15.72 2.17
C GLU A 49 7.84 -16.24 3.25
N THR A 50 8.89 -15.47 3.54
CA THR A 50 9.82 -15.78 4.63
C THR A 50 9.14 -15.57 5.99
N SER A 51 9.24 -16.56 6.88
CA SER A 51 8.87 -16.43 8.29
C SER A 51 10.12 -16.33 9.16
N LYS A 52 10.00 -15.67 10.32
CA LYS A 52 11.12 -15.48 11.25
C LYS A 52 11.40 -16.75 12.08
N ASP A 53 10.31 -17.38 12.53
CA ASP A 53 10.36 -18.44 13.55
C ASP A 53 9.87 -19.80 13.01
N HIS A 54 9.37 -19.84 11.77
CA HIS A 54 8.78 -21.02 11.12
C HIS A 54 9.35 -21.23 9.71
N ASP A 55 9.02 -22.35 9.06
CA ASP A 55 9.61 -22.72 7.76
C ASP A 55 9.22 -21.73 6.64
N PHE A 56 7.99 -21.22 6.67
CA PHE A 56 7.50 -20.17 5.79
C PHE A 56 6.23 -19.52 6.34
N ARG A 57 5.80 -18.43 5.69
CA ARG A 57 4.49 -17.81 5.89
C ARG A 57 3.66 -17.95 4.62
N MET A 58 2.41 -18.35 4.78
CA MET A 58 1.40 -18.40 3.72
C MET A 58 0.61 -17.09 3.71
N VAL A 59 0.59 -16.42 2.56
CA VAL A 59 -0.37 -15.34 2.26
C VAL A 59 -1.34 -15.85 1.21
N PHE A 60 -2.64 -15.77 1.50
CA PHE A 60 -3.70 -16.26 0.61
C PHE A 60 -4.67 -15.15 0.22
N TYR A 61 -4.98 -15.10 -1.07
CA TYR A 61 -5.98 -14.22 -1.65
C TYR A 61 -7.06 -15.05 -2.34
N ASN A 62 -8.32 -14.69 -2.07
CA ASN A 62 -9.47 -15.21 -2.78
C ASN A 62 -9.48 -14.71 -4.24
N PRO A 63 -10.26 -15.33 -5.15
CA PRO A 63 -10.33 -14.90 -6.55
C PRO A 63 -10.81 -13.45 -6.74
N ASP A 64 -11.53 -12.89 -5.78
CA ASP A 64 -11.97 -11.49 -5.79
C ASP A 64 -10.91 -10.50 -5.28
N GLY A 65 -9.72 -10.98 -4.90
CA GLY A 65 -8.61 -10.20 -4.37
C GLY A 65 -8.74 -9.81 -2.90
N SER A 66 -9.75 -10.31 -2.17
CA SER A 66 -9.81 -10.20 -0.71
C SER A 66 -8.81 -11.16 -0.05
N GLY A 67 -8.32 -10.80 1.13
CA GLY A 67 -7.49 -11.70 1.94
C GLY A 67 -8.31 -12.88 2.44
N GLY A 68 -7.79 -14.09 2.27
CA GLY A 68 -8.47 -15.34 2.68
C GLY A 68 -7.82 -16.00 3.89
N MET A 69 -8.59 -16.85 4.58
CA MET A 69 -8.07 -17.79 5.59
C MET A 69 -7.55 -19.05 4.91
N MET A 70 -6.70 -19.82 5.59
CA MET A 70 -6.17 -21.07 5.04
C MET A 70 -7.29 -22.09 4.88
N CYS A 71 -7.41 -22.69 3.69
CA CYS A 71 -8.25 -23.86 3.47
C CYS A 71 -7.38 -25.11 3.41
N GLY A 72 -7.85 -26.24 3.94
CA GLY A 72 -7.05 -27.45 4.03
C GLY A 72 -6.47 -27.94 2.68
N ASN A 73 -7.18 -27.70 1.57
CA ASN A 73 -6.70 -28.02 0.22
C ASN A 73 -5.55 -27.08 -0.20
N GLY A 74 -5.67 -25.77 0.06
CA GLY A 74 -4.62 -24.78 -0.18
C GLY A 74 -3.39 -25.02 0.68
N GLY A 75 -3.57 -25.33 1.97
CA GLY A 75 -2.50 -25.67 2.91
C GLY A 75 -1.65 -26.86 2.42
N ARG A 76 -2.29 -27.94 1.96
CA ARG A 76 -1.56 -29.08 1.36
C ARG A 76 -0.78 -28.69 0.11
N CYS A 77 -1.39 -27.87 -0.75
CA CYS A 77 -0.74 -27.40 -1.98
C CYS A 77 0.49 -26.51 -1.73
N ILE A 78 0.42 -25.57 -0.78
CA ILE A 78 1.55 -24.68 -0.49
C ILE A 78 2.70 -25.42 0.22
N VAL A 79 2.38 -26.42 1.07
CA VAL A 79 3.41 -27.29 1.67
C VAL A 79 4.10 -28.14 0.60
N ALA A 80 3.35 -28.70 -0.35
CA ALA A 80 3.94 -29.41 -1.49
C ALA A 80 4.82 -28.50 -2.36
N PHE A 81 4.42 -27.23 -2.53
CA PHE A 81 5.24 -26.23 -3.22
C PHE A 81 6.53 -25.91 -2.44
N ALA A 82 6.46 -25.72 -1.13
CA ALA A 82 7.62 -25.50 -0.27
C ALA A 82 8.63 -26.66 -0.35
N ALA A 83 8.13 -27.90 -0.23
CA ALA A 83 8.96 -29.11 -0.33
C ALA A 83 9.64 -29.23 -1.70
N ARG A 84 8.93 -28.86 -2.79
CA ARG A 84 9.49 -28.83 -4.13
C ARG A 84 10.63 -27.80 -4.23
N LEU A 85 10.42 -26.57 -3.78
CA LEU A 85 11.47 -25.53 -3.81
C LEU A 85 12.72 -25.97 -3.05
N MET A 86 12.55 -26.56 -1.86
CA MET A 86 13.67 -27.10 -1.09
C MET A 86 14.41 -28.22 -1.82
N ASN A 87 13.68 -29.11 -2.52
CA ASN A 87 14.30 -30.15 -3.33
C ASN A 87 15.06 -29.58 -4.54
N GLU A 88 14.55 -28.53 -5.18
CA GLU A 88 15.26 -27.85 -6.28
C GLU A 88 16.53 -27.14 -5.80
N GLU A 89 16.52 -26.60 -4.57
CA GLU A 89 17.66 -25.90 -3.96
C GLU A 89 18.71 -26.85 -3.37
N ASN A 90 18.27 -27.92 -2.69
CA ASN A 90 19.13 -28.90 -2.03
C ASN A 90 18.45 -30.29 -1.92
N PRO A 91 18.61 -31.14 -2.94
CA PRO A 91 17.98 -32.48 -3.00
C PRO A 91 18.32 -33.41 -1.82
N GLU A 92 19.49 -33.23 -1.19
CA GLU A 92 19.97 -34.09 -0.11
C GLU A 92 19.41 -33.69 1.28
N ALA A 93 18.71 -32.56 1.37
CA ALA A 93 18.23 -31.99 2.64
C ALA A 93 16.71 -31.74 2.66
N VAL A 94 15.94 -32.45 1.84
CA VAL A 94 14.49 -32.24 1.74
C VAL A 94 13.81 -32.60 3.06
N LYS A 95 13.31 -31.56 3.73
CA LYS A 95 12.51 -31.71 4.95
C LYS A 95 11.17 -32.38 4.61
N ARG A 96 10.72 -33.30 5.47
CA ARG A 96 9.42 -33.99 5.34
C ARG A 96 8.34 -33.41 6.24
N THR A 97 8.70 -32.56 7.20
CA THR A 97 7.77 -31.96 8.17
C THR A 97 7.89 -30.44 8.10
N PHE A 98 6.78 -29.72 8.08
CA PHE A 98 6.73 -28.27 7.92
C PHE A 98 5.91 -27.64 9.03
N THR A 99 6.32 -26.46 9.46
CA THR A 99 5.57 -25.54 10.31
C THR A 99 5.46 -24.22 9.59
N PHE A 100 4.25 -23.66 9.49
CA PHE A 100 4.05 -22.42 8.74
C PHE A 100 2.95 -21.55 9.34
N GLU A 101 3.12 -20.24 9.18
CA GLU A 101 2.16 -19.24 9.62
C GLU A 101 1.14 -18.98 8.51
N ALA A 102 -0.14 -18.92 8.86
CA ALA A 102 -1.21 -18.45 7.99
C ALA A 102 -2.10 -17.43 8.74
N ALA A 103 -3.09 -16.86 8.04
CA ALA A 103 -3.95 -15.82 8.61
C ALA A 103 -4.78 -16.29 9.83
N ASP A 104 -5.04 -17.59 9.93
CA ASP A 104 -5.81 -18.23 10.99
C ASP A 104 -4.94 -18.86 12.10
N GLY A 105 -3.61 -18.81 11.96
CA GLY A 105 -2.68 -19.25 13.00
C GLY A 105 -1.51 -20.08 12.49
N LEU A 106 -0.88 -20.79 13.42
CA LEU A 106 0.25 -21.69 13.14
C LEU A 106 -0.26 -23.08 12.75
N HIS A 107 0.31 -23.63 11.69
CA HIS A 107 -0.04 -24.96 11.16
C HIS A 107 1.18 -25.88 11.06
N GLN A 108 0.92 -27.18 11.07
CA GLN A 108 1.91 -28.23 10.88
C GLN A 108 1.51 -29.15 9.72
N ALA A 109 2.48 -29.67 8.98
CA ALA A 109 2.22 -30.58 7.87
C ALA A 109 3.37 -31.56 7.63
N GLU A 110 3.06 -32.70 7.01
CA GLU A 110 4.01 -33.75 6.67
C GLU A 110 3.84 -34.22 5.23
N ILE A 111 4.95 -34.46 4.52
CA ILE A 111 4.97 -35.13 3.22
C ILE A 111 5.07 -36.62 3.46
N ILE A 112 3.97 -37.34 3.26
CA ILE A 112 3.86 -38.79 3.47
C ILE A 112 4.45 -39.56 2.31
N ASP A 113 4.18 -39.10 1.08
CA ASP A 113 4.66 -39.73 -0.14
C ASP A 113 4.90 -38.67 -1.22
N CYS A 114 5.83 -38.92 -2.13
CA CYS A 114 6.10 -38.05 -3.27
C CYS A 114 6.68 -38.82 -4.45
N ASN A 115 6.38 -38.36 -5.67
CA ASN A 115 7.09 -38.83 -6.85
C ASN A 115 8.50 -38.22 -6.97
N GLU A 116 9.35 -38.80 -7.82
CA GLU A 116 10.75 -38.37 -8.01
C GLU A 116 10.91 -36.87 -8.34
N THR A 117 9.93 -36.29 -9.05
CA THR A 117 9.98 -34.90 -9.50
C THR A 117 9.31 -33.91 -8.56
N PHE A 118 8.82 -34.35 -7.39
CA PHE A 118 8.11 -33.50 -6.43
C PHE A 118 6.96 -32.70 -7.06
N THR A 119 6.29 -33.28 -8.06
CA THR A 119 5.11 -32.70 -8.73
C THR A 119 3.81 -33.32 -8.24
N LYS A 120 3.87 -34.49 -7.61
CA LYS A 120 2.73 -35.13 -6.95
C LYS A 120 3.17 -35.60 -5.58
N MET A 121 2.47 -35.14 -4.55
CA MET A 121 2.74 -35.49 -3.17
C MET A 121 1.45 -35.87 -2.46
N THR A 122 1.56 -36.75 -1.47
CA THR A 122 0.54 -36.95 -0.46
C THR A 122 0.95 -36.17 0.77
N VAL A 123 0.15 -35.17 1.12
CA VAL A 123 0.43 -34.25 2.22
C VAL A 123 -0.57 -34.50 3.33
N ARG A 124 -0.08 -34.61 4.55
CA ARG A 124 -0.84 -34.72 5.79
C ARG A 124 -0.78 -33.38 6.51
N LEU A 125 -1.91 -32.69 6.62
CA LEU A 125 -2.00 -31.33 7.16
C LEU A 125 -2.74 -31.34 8.50
N GLY A 126 -2.17 -30.71 9.51
CA GLY A 126 -2.81 -30.54 10.81
C GLY A 126 -3.97 -29.56 10.71
N MET A 127 -5.11 -29.92 11.30
CA MET A 127 -6.35 -29.16 11.28
C MET A 127 -6.76 -28.77 12.70
N SER A 128 -7.66 -27.79 12.82
CA SER A 128 -8.17 -27.33 14.12
C SER A 128 -8.95 -28.43 14.84
N ASP A 129 -8.72 -28.55 16.15
CA ASP A 129 -9.48 -29.43 17.05
C ASP A 129 -10.98 -29.09 17.05
N VAL A 130 -11.82 -30.10 17.25
CA VAL A 130 -13.28 -29.97 17.35
C VAL A 130 -13.70 -30.16 18.80
N ASN A 131 -14.27 -29.11 19.39
CA ASN A 131 -14.59 -29.08 20.81
C ASN A 131 -16.02 -29.57 21.14
N ALA A 132 -16.91 -29.62 20.15
CA ALA A 132 -18.31 -30.02 20.36
C ALA A 132 -18.95 -30.52 19.06
N ILE A 133 -19.87 -31.47 19.22
CA ILE A 133 -20.76 -31.97 18.17
C ILE A 133 -22.19 -31.84 18.68
N GLU A 134 -23.06 -31.23 17.86
CA GLU A 134 -24.46 -30.98 18.17
C GLU A 134 -25.38 -31.88 17.34
N ASP A 135 -26.29 -32.60 18.00
CA ASP A 135 -27.30 -33.44 17.35
C ASP A 135 -28.47 -32.60 16.81
N ILE A 136 -28.62 -32.51 15.49
CA ILE A 136 -29.77 -31.85 14.85
C ILE A 136 -30.77 -32.92 14.43
N LYS A 137 -31.50 -33.45 15.42
CA LYS A 137 -32.43 -34.58 15.26
C LYS A 137 -33.51 -34.34 14.21
N GLU A 138 -33.94 -33.08 14.05
CA GLU A 138 -35.00 -32.68 13.10
C GLU A 138 -34.59 -32.86 11.63
N GLU A 139 -33.30 -32.82 11.32
CA GLU A 139 -32.75 -32.93 9.96
C GLU A 139 -31.86 -34.17 9.76
N ASN A 140 -31.85 -35.08 10.75
CA ASN A 140 -31.05 -36.30 10.76
C ASN A 140 -29.55 -36.06 10.47
N GLY A 141 -28.94 -35.16 11.23
CA GLY A 141 -27.54 -34.82 11.04
C GLY A 141 -26.89 -34.20 12.27
N TYR A 142 -25.64 -33.81 12.10
CA TYR A 142 -24.77 -33.30 13.15
C TYR A 142 -24.18 -31.97 12.74
N PHE A 143 -24.08 -31.06 13.69
CA PHE A 143 -23.46 -29.77 13.49
C PHE A 143 -22.14 -29.70 14.26
N LEU A 144 -21.09 -29.21 13.60
CA LEU A 144 -19.76 -29.03 14.18
C LEU A 144 -18.98 -27.92 13.48
N ASP A 145 -17.97 -27.39 14.17
CA ASP A 145 -17.09 -26.35 13.67
C ASP A 145 -15.65 -26.88 13.59
N THR A 146 -15.13 -26.97 12.37
CA THR A 146 -13.75 -27.42 12.07
C THR A 146 -12.85 -26.24 11.68
N GLY A 147 -13.15 -25.05 12.20
CA GLY A 147 -12.67 -23.74 11.71
C GLY A 147 -13.65 -23.10 10.72
N THR A 148 -14.66 -23.83 10.28
CA THR A 148 -15.84 -23.34 9.59
C THR A 148 -17.04 -24.17 10.03
N ARG A 149 -18.23 -23.54 10.08
CA ARG A 149 -19.48 -24.18 10.45
C ARG A 149 -19.92 -25.19 9.38
N HIS A 150 -20.11 -26.45 9.77
CA HIS A 150 -20.59 -27.53 8.92
C HIS A 150 -21.80 -28.24 9.54
N PHE A 151 -22.81 -28.49 8.70
CA PHE A 151 -23.90 -29.40 9.01
C PHE A 151 -23.74 -30.66 8.18
N VAL A 152 -23.50 -31.78 8.85
CA VAL A 152 -23.26 -33.09 8.24
C VAL A 152 -24.54 -33.91 8.30
N ARG A 153 -25.10 -34.22 7.13
CA ARG A 153 -26.32 -35.02 7.00
C ARG A 153 -26.03 -36.39 6.38
N PHE A 154 -26.48 -37.44 7.05
CA PHE A 154 -26.33 -38.79 6.56
C PHE A 154 -27.47 -39.16 5.59
N ILE A 155 -27.10 -39.73 4.44
CA ILE A 155 -28.00 -40.27 3.42
C ILE A 155 -27.83 -41.79 3.40
N GLU A 156 -28.93 -42.53 3.54
CA GLU A 156 -28.90 -44.00 3.59
C GLU A 156 -28.45 -44.64 2.27
N SER A 157 -28.88 -44.08 1.12
CA SER A 157 -28.49 -44.55 -0.21
C SER A 157 -28.75 -43.48 -1.29
N GLY A 158 -28.07 -43.60 -2.43
CA GLY A 158 -28.32 -42.75 -3.61
C GLY A 158 -27.71 -41.35 -3.54
N LEU A 159 -26.66 -41.15 -2.74
CA LEU A 159 -25.98 -39.85 -2.63
C LEU A 159 -25.46 -39.35 -3.99
N GLU A 160 -24.97 -40.23 -4.87
CA GLU A 160 -24.45 -39.85 -6.18
C GLU A 160 -25.51 -39.19 -7.09
N THR A 161 -26.75 -39.65 -7.01
CA THR A 161 -27.88 -39.14 -7.82
C THR A 161 -28.69 -38.06 -7.13
N SER A 162 -28.34 -37.70 -5.88
CA SER A 162 -29.08 -36.72 -5.09
C SER A 162 -28.86 -35.28 -5.59
N ASP A 163 -29.92 -34.47 -5.59
CA ASP A 163 -29.84 -33.02 -5.86
C ASP A 163 -29.40 -32.27 -4.60
N ILE A 164 -28.11 -32.35 -4.32
CA ILE A 164 -27.53 -31.70 -3.15
C ILE A 164 -27.50 -30.17 -3.27
N THR A 165 -27.59 -29.60 -4.47
CA THR A 165 -27.60 -28.16 -4.66
C THR A 165 -28.91 -27.57 -4.14
N ALA A 166 -30.05 -28.17 -4.53
CA ALA A 166 -31.34 -27.77 -4.00
C ALA A 166 -31.43 -27.96 -2.48
N GLU A 167 -30.98 -29.12 -1.99
CA GLU A 167 -31.12 -29.46 -0.57
C GLU A 167 -30.13 -28.72 0.33
N GLY A 168 -28.88 -28.55 -0.14
CA GLY A 168 -27.86 -27.79 0.55
C GLY A 168 -28.29 -26.33 0.72
N LYS A 169 -28.86 -25.73 -0.33
CA LYS A 169 -29.44 -24.38 -0.28
C LYS A 169 -30.58 -24.29 0.73
N ARG A 170 -31.51 -25.26 0.76
CA ARG A 170 -32.61 -25.30 1.74
C ARG A 170 -32.09 -25.31 3.17
N LEU A 171 -31.17 -26.24 3.47
CA LEU A 171 -30.62 -26.43 4.80
C LEU A 171 -29.80 -25.22 5.26
N ARG A 172 -28.89 -24.75 4.41
CA ARG A 172 -28.04 -23.59 4.67
C ARG A 172 -28.80 -22.34 5.10
N HIS A 173 -29.94 -22.07 4.47
CA HIS A 173 -30.77 -20.89 4.73
C HIS A 173 -31.89 -21.14 5.74
N SER A 174 -31.92 -22.32 6.37
CA SER A 174 -32.89 -22.61 7.41
C SER A 174 -32.67 -21.75 8.66
N ASN A 175 -33.74 -21.57 9.44
CA ASN A 175 -33.67 -20.85 10.71
C ASN A 175 -32.70 -21.50 11.72
N LEU A 176 -32.37 -22.79 11.54
CA LEU A 176 -31.44 -23.52 12.41
C LEU A 176 -30.01 -22.96 12.34
N PHE A 177 -29.58 -22.48 11.17
CA PHE A 177 -28.22 -21.97 10.95
C PHE A 177 -28.17 -20.45 10.73
N ALA A 178 -29.32 -19.77 10.80
CA ALA A 178 -29.41 -18.32 10.75
C ALA A 178 -28.69 -17.65 11.94
N PRO A 179 -28.20 -16.40 11.80
CA PRO A 179 -28.20 -15.60 10.57
C PRO A 179 -27.02 -15.89 9.65
N GLN A 180 -26.05 -16.69 10.09
CA GLN A 180 -24.75 -16.84 9.42
C GLN A 180 -24.75 -17.92 8.32
N GLY A 181 -25.71 -18.84 8.35
CA GLY A 181 -25.73 -20.05 7.52
C GLY A 181 -24.59 -21.02 7.87
N THR A 182 -24.53 -22.12 7.13
CA THR A 182 -23.53 -23.19 7.30
C THR A 182 -23.14 -23.79 5.95
N ASN A 183 -21.99 -24.44 5.88
CA ASN A 183 -21.72 -25.44 4.84
C ASN A 183 -22.54 -26.69 5.15
N VAL A 184 -22.92 -27.43 4.11
CA VAL A 184 -23.74 -28.64 4.24
C VAL A 184 -23.02 -29.79 3.57
N ASP A 185 -22.63 -30.79 4.36
CA ASP A 185 -22.00 -32.01 3.88
C ASP A 185 -23.02 -33.14 3.87
N PHE A 186 -23.16 -33.78 2.72
CA PHE A 186 -24.01 -34.96 2.55
C PHE A 186 -23.12 -36.20 2.53
N VAL A 187 -23.37 -37.12 3.45
CA VAL A 187 -22.50 -38.26 3.73
C VAL A 187 -23.24 -39.56 3.54
N GLN A 188 -22.67 -40.47 2.77
CA GLN A 188 -23.14 -41.85 2.67
C GLN A 188 -22.02 -42.77 3.15
N HIS A 189 -22.32 -43.61 4.13
CA HIS A 189 -21.37 -44.60 4.64
C HIS A 189 -21.37 -45.84 3.75
N GLU A 190 -20.20 -46.20 3.23
CA GLU A 190 -19.94 -47.48 2.56
C GLU A 190 -19.07 -48.36 3.46
N GLN A 191 -18.94 -49.66 3.16
CA GLN A 191 -18.33 -50.64 4.08
C GLN A 191 -16.94 -50.26 4.62
N ASP A 192 -16.12 -49.56 3.84
CA ASP A 192 -14.73 -49.22 4.15
C ASP A 192 -14.39 -47.73 3.98
N ARG A 193 -15.38 -46.87 3.67
CA ARG A 193 -15.16 -45.45 3.38
C ARG A 193 -16.43 -44.60 3.49
N LEU A 194 -16.26 -43.28 3.53
CA LEU A 194 -17.37 -42.33 3.37
C LEU A 194 -17.39 -41.77 1.95
N LEU A 195 -18.57 -41.67 1.36
CA LEU A 195 -18.82 -40.80 0.21
C LEU A 195 -19.29 -39.44 0.74
N VAL A 196 -18.64 -38.36 0.32
CA VAL A 196 -18.99 -37.00 0.78
C VAL A 196 -19.19 -36.07 -0.42
N ARG A 197 -20.30 -35.33 -0.39
CA ARG A 197 -20.57 -34.23 -1.32
C ARG A 197 -20.94 -32.99 -0.52
N THR A 198 -20.33 -31.84 -0.84
CA THR A 198 -20.46 -30.61 -0.03
C THR A 198 -21.13 -29.51 -0.83
N TYR A 199 -22.10 -28.83 -0.22
CA TYR A 199 -22.61 -27.53 -0.64
C TYR A 199 -21.91 -26.44 0.19
N GLU A 200 -21.23 -25.50 -0.47
CA GLU A 200 -20.29 -24.60 0.19
C GLU A 200 -20.75 -23.13 0.22
N LYS A 201 -20.59 -22.51 1.38
CA LYS A 201 -20.78 -21.08 1.64
C LYS A 201 -19.86 -20.25 0.77
N GLY A 202 -20.41 -19.29 0.05
CA GLY A 202 -19.63 -18.37 -0.79
C GLY A 202 -19.44 -18.86 -2.23
N VAL A 203 -19.51 -20.17 -2.47
CA VAL A 203 -19.69 -20.75 -3.81
C VAL A 203 -21.19 -20.80 -4.16
N GLU A 204 -22.04 -21.08 -3.17
CA GLU A 204 -23.49 -21.24 -3.32
C GLU A 204 -23.88 -22.34 -4.33
N ASP A 205 -23.05 -23.39 -4.39
CA ASP A 205 -23.26 -24.59 -5.19
C ASP A 205 -22.45 -25.77 -4.60
N GLU A 206 -22.58 -26.94 -5.21
CA GLU A 206 -21.75 -28.12 -4.92
C GLU A 206 -20.27 -27.87 -5.29
N THR A 207 -19.37 -28.15 -4.35
CA THR A 207 -17.92 -28.11 -4.58
C THR A 207 -17.35 -29.51 -4.81
N TYR A 208 -16.17 -29.60 -5.46
CA TYR A 208 -15.55 -30.90 -5.72
C TYR A 208 -15.03 -31.57 -4.44
N ALA A 209 -14.53 -30.79 -3.48
CA ALA A 209 -14.21 -31.19 -2.13
C ALA A 209 -14.03 -29.96 -1.23
N CYS A 210 -14.42 -30.05 0.03
CA CYS A 210 -14.16 -29.04 1.04
C CYS A 210 -13.32 -29.66 2.17
N GLY A 211 -12.04 -29.26 2.34
CA GLY A 211 -11.15 -29.89 3.31
C GLY A 211 -11.70 -29.93 4.74
N THR A 212 -12.28 -28.82 5.20
CA THR A 212 -12.93 -28.73 6.53
C THR A 212 -14.23 -29.55 6.63
N GLY A 213 -14.96 -29.71 5.52
CA GLY A 213 -16.19 -30.52 5.46
C GLY A 213 -15.89 -32.03 5.44
N ILE A 214 -14.78 -32.44 4.82
CA ILE A 214 -14.25 -33.81 4.90
C ILE A 214 -13.88 -34.18 6.33
N VAL A 215 -13.18 -33.29 7.05
CA VAL A 215 -12.90 -33.47 8.48
C VAL A 215 -14.18 -33.55 9.29
N ALA A 216 -15.14 -32.64 9.04
CA ALA A 216 -16.41 -32.63 9.75
C ALA A 216 -17.18 -33.95 9.54
N SER A 217 -17.18 -34.47 8.30
CA SER A 217 -17.83 -35.73 7.94
C SER A 217 -17.22 -36.94 8.63
N ALA A 218 -15.89 -37.00 8.74
CA ALA A 218 -15.19 -38.08 9.45
C ALA A 218 -15.58 -38.13 10.93
N ILE A 219 -15.56 -36.96 11.59
CA ILE A 219 -15.86 -36.83 13.01
C ILE A 219 -17.34 -37.11 13.29
N ALA A 220 -18.24 -36.61 12.44
CA ALA A 220 -19.67 -36.91 12.53
C ALA A 220 -19.94 -38.41 12.32
N ALA A 221 -19.20 -39.10 11.44
CA ALA A 221 -19.35 -40.54 11.23
C ALA A 221 -18.91 -41.36 12.45
N TRP A 222 -17.82 -40.96 13.10
CA TRP A 222 -17.47 -41.52 14.41
C TRP A 222 -18.57 -41.30 15.45
N HIS A 223 -19.06 -40.06 15.57
CA HIS A 223 -20.09 -39.72 16.55
C HIS A 223 -21.41 -40.46 16.31
N ALA A 224 -21.75 -40.71 15.04
CA ALA A 224 -22.90 -41.52 14.63
C ALA A 224 -22.70 -43.04 14.84
N GLY A 225 -21.51 -43.49 15.23
CA GLY A 225 -21.18 -44.90 15.45
C GLY A 225 -20.82 -45.67 14.18
N PHE A 226 -20.57 -44.99 13.06
CA PHE A 226 -20.12 -45.63 11.81
C PHE A 226 -18.61 -45.96 11.82
N SER A 227 -17.82 -45.29 12.66
CA SER A 227 -16.40 -45.57 12.84
C SER A 227 -16.09 -45.89 14.29
N ILE A 228 -15.36 -46.99 14.53
CA ILE A 228 -15.02 -47.46 15.88
C ILE A 228 -13.58 -47.05 16.18
N PRO A 229 -13.32 -46.31 17.28
CA PRO A 229 -11.97 -45.95 17.69
C PRO A 229 -11.11 -47.17 18.05
N GLY A 230 -9.81 -47.05 17.80
CA GLY A 230 -8.79 -47.97 18.31
C GLY A 230 -8.67 -47.92 19.84
N SER A 231 -7.88 -48.82 20.40
CA SER A 231 -7.66 -48.89 21.86
C SER A 231 -6.99 -47.64 22.45
N ASP A 232 -6.32 -46.85 21.62
CA ASP A 232 -5.68 -45.57 21.95
C ASP A 232 -6.58 -44.36 21.65
N GLY A 233 -7.83 -44.58 21.26
CA GLY A 233 -8.78 -43.52 20.88
C GLY A 233 -8.57 -42.97 19.48
N SER A 234 -7.62 -43.51 18.69
CA SER A 234 -7.41 -43.08 17.32
C SER A 234 -8.52 -43.55 16.40
N VAL A 235 -8.93 -42.69 15.47
CA VAL A 235 -9.86 -43.00 14.39
C VAL A 235 -9.20 -42.64 13.07
N HIS A 236 -9.31 -43.55 12.11
CA HIS A 236 -8.92 -43.34 10.73
C HIS A 236 -10.14 -43.51 9.82
N THR A 237 -10.36 -42.57 8.92
CA THR A 237 -11.49 -42.60 8.00
C THR A 237 -11.03 -42.31 6.58
N GLU A 238 -11.24 -43.28 5.70
CA GLU A 238 -11.08 -43.09 4.25
C GLU A 238 -12.33 -42.43 3.67
N ILE A 239 -12.12 -41.39 2.85
CA ILE A 239 -13.19 -40.54 2.33
C ILE A 239 -13.01 -40.34 0.84
N LYS A 240 -14.03 -40.71 0.08
CA LYS A 240 -14.12 -40.44 -1.35
C LYS A 240 -14.97 -39.20 -1.59
N ALA A 241 -14.30 -38.09 -1.90
CA ALA A 241 -14.95 -36.90 -2.42
C ALA A 241 -15.22 -37.05 -3.93
N LYS A 242 -15.84 -36.04 -4.53
CA LYS A 242 -16.30 -36.09 -5.94
C LYS A 242 -15.20 -36.40 -6.96
N ARG A 243 -13.96 -35.99 -6.69
CA ARG A 243 -12.80 -36.27 -7.57
C ARG A 243 -11.76 -37.15 -6.89
N ASP A 244 -11.27 -36.75 -5.73
CA ASP A 244 -10.14 -37.40 -5.07
C ASP A 244 -10.54 -38.17 -3.80
N SER A 245 -9.67 -39.09 -3.41
CA SER A 245 -9.75 -39.74 -2.10
C SER A 245 -8.87 -39.00 -1.11
N LEU A 246 -9.37 -38.83 0.11
CA LEU A 246 -8.75 -38.16 1.24
C LEU A 246 -8.90 -39.08 2.45
N SER A 247 -8.03 -38.93 3.44
CA SER A 247 -8.21 -39.59 4.72
C SER A 247 -8.09 -38.60 5.87
N VAL A 248 -8.78 -38.91 6.95
CA VAL A 248 -8.75 -38.10 8.18
C VAL A 248 -8.36 -39.00 9.33
N ASP A 249 -7.33 -38.57 10.07
CA ASP A 249 -6.95 -39.16 11.35
C ASP A 249 -7.31 -38.19 12.47
N PHE A 250 -7.81 -38.70 13.59
CA PHE A 250 -8.04 -37.90 14.79
C PHE A 250 -8.06 -38.77 16.04
N VAL A 251 -7.95 -38.14 17.21
CA VAL A 251 -8.07 -38.82 18.50
C VAL A 251 -9.36 -38.35 19.17
N THR A 252 -10.15 -39.30 19.63
CA THR A 252 -11.44 -39.04 20.27
C THR A 252 -11.29 -38.86 21.77
N GLU A 253 -12.07 -37.96 22.34
CA GLU A 253 -12.12 -37.77 23.78
C GLU A 253 -13.17 -38.65 24.48
N SER A 254 -12.97 -38.85 25.77
CA SER A 254 -13.88 -39.64 26.61
C SER A 254 -15.29 -39.05 26.76
N ASP A 255 -15.49 -37.79 26.36
CA ASP A 255 -16.79 -37.12 26.36
C ASP A 255 -17.72 -37.56 25.21
N GLY A 256 -17.17 -38.27 24.21
CA GLY A 256 -17.87 -38.72 23.00
C GLY A 256 -18.33 -37.59 22.08
N LYS A 257 -17.85 -36.35 22.27
CA LYS A 257 -18.30 -35.14 21.57
C LYS A 257 -17.18 -34.22 21.12
N SER A 258 -15.93 -34.53 21.44
CA SER A 258 -14.77 -33.76 20.97
C SER A 258 -13.71 -34.67 20.36
N ALA A 259 -12.93 -34.06 19.46
CA ALA A 259 -11.84 -34.71 18.72
C ALA A 259 -10.66 -33.75 18.62
N HIS A 260 -9.46 -34.26 18.83
CA HIS A 260 -8.23 -33.48 18.78
C HIS A 260 -7.15 -34.18 17.95
N GLY A 261 -6.05 -33.48 17.68
CA GLY A 261 -4.92 -34.03 16.92
C GLY A 261 -5.36 -34.44 15.51
N ILE A 262 -6.13 -33.58 14.87
CA ILE A 262 -6.81 -33.86 13.61
C ILE A 262 -5.84 -33.66 12.45
N TRP A 263 -5.75 -34.65 11.56
CA TRP A 263 -4.93 -34.62 10.37
C TRP A 263 -5.75 -34.92 9.13
N LEU A 264 -5.64 -34.04 8.12
CA LEU A 264 -6.24 -34.22 6.81
C LEU A 264 -5.15 -34.62 5.81
N THR A 265 -5.24 -35.85 5.28
CA THR A 265 -4.27 -36.40 4.34
C THR A 265 -4.87 -36.48 2.94
N GLY A 266 -4.12 -36.04 1.94
CA GLY A 266 -4.53 -36.19 0.55
C GLY A 266 -3.53 -35.69 -0.47
N PRO A 267 -3.86 -35.86 -1.77
CA PRO A 267 -2.97 -35.47 -2.85
C PRO A 267 -2.88 -33.94 -2.98
N ALA A 268 -1.67 -33.48 -3.29
CA ALA A 268 -1.36 -32.15 -3.80
C ALA A 268 -0.53 -32.31 -5.08
N VAL A 269 -1.05 -31.82 -6.20
CA VAL A 269 -0.48 -32.08 -7.53
C VAL A 269 -0.18 -30.76 -8.23
N MET A 270 1.08 -30.55 -8.61
CA MET A 270 1.44 -29.49 -9.54
C MET A 270 0.95 -29.87 -10.93
N ILE A 271 -0.01 -29.10 -11.45
CA ILE A 271 -0.63 -29.33 -12.75
C ILE A 271 -0.03 -28.46 -13.87
N GLY A 272 0.81 -27.49 -13.53
CA GLY A 272 1.58 -26.76 -14.53
C GLY A 272 2.34 -25.55 -13.99
N THR A 273 3.19 -25.01 -14.84
CA THR A 273 3.87 -23.73 -14.62
C THR A 273 3.25 -22.68 -15.54
N VAL A 274 2.94 -21.53 -14.97
CA VAL A 274 2.36 -20.40 -15.68
C VAL A 274 3.35 -19.25 -15.65
N ASN A 275 3.83 -18.84 -16.81
CA ASN A 275 4.61 -17.62 -16.94
C ASN A 275 3.68 -16.48 -17.29
N ALA A 276 3.39 -15.66 -16.29
CA ALA A 276 2.67 -14.43 -16.51
C ALA A 276 3.71 -13.33 -16.75
N ALA A 277 3.55 -12.61 -17.86
CA ALA A 277 3.91 -11.21 -17.86
C ALA A 277 2.88 -10.49 -16.97
N VAL A 278 2.96 -10.70 -15.66
CA VAL A 278 2.56 -9.63 -14.76
C VAL A 278 3.56 -8.55 -15.10
N ASN A 279 3.15 -7.63 -15.96
CA ASN A 279 3.87 -6.38 -16.07
C ASN A 279 3.81 -5.84 -14.65
N MET A 280 4.88 -6.01 -13.86
CA MET A 280 5.24 -5.00 -12.88
C MET A 280 5.47 -3.76 -13.72
N LYS A 281 4.37 -3.08 -14.08
CA LYS A 281 4.34 -2.01 -15.07
C LYS A 281 5.33 -0.92 -14.65
N TYR A 282 5.64 -0.88 -13.36
CA TYR A 282 6.54 0.03 -12.67
C TYR A 282 7.47 -0.77 -11.76
N ASP A 283 8.78 -0.76 -12.06
CA ASP A 283 9.82 -1.27 -11.18
C ASP A 283 10.46 -0.08 -10.44
N PHE A 284 10.23 0.01 -9.13
CA PHE A 284 10.80 1.04 -8.27
C PHE A 284 12.11 0.60 -7.60
N ASP A 285 12.53 -0.65 -7.76
CA ASP A 285 13.83 -1.15 -7.30
C ASP A 285 14.92 -0.99 -8.37
N GLU A 286 14.55 -0.74 -9.64
CA GLU A 286 15.48 -0.41 -10.72
C GLU A 286 16.34 0.81 -10.35
N ILE A 287 17.66 0.62 -10.28
CA ILE A 287 18.62 1.72 -10.10
C ILE A 287 18.78 2.47 -11.42
N ILE A 288 18.32 3.71 -11.49
CA ILE A 288 18.52 4.60 -12.64
C ILE A 288 19.79 5.44 -12.43
N PRO A 289 20.84 5.29 -13.26
CA PRO A 289 22.01 6.15 -13.16
C PRO A 289 21.67 7.61 -13.49
N ARG A 290 21.95 8.53 -12.56
CA ARG A 290 21.69 9.96 -12.73
C ARG A 290 22.96 10.83 -12.72
N ARG A 291 24.13 10.26 -12.43
CA ARG A 291 25.40 10.98 -12.52
C ARG A 291 25.77 11.27 -13.97
N GLY A 292 26.38 12.42 -14.22
CA GLY A 292 26.73 12.87 -15.57
C GLY A 292 25.52 13.26 -16.42
N THR A 293 24.35 13.49 -15.80
CA THR A 293 23.13 13.92 -16.51
C THR A 293 22.83 15.41 -16.30
N ASN A 294 23.73 16.13 -15.62
CA ASN A 294 23.51 17.49 -15.10
C ASN A 294 22.38 17.54 -14.06
N SER A 295 22.24 16.47 -13.27
CA SER A 295 21.27 16.40 -12.19
C SER A 295 21.72 17.27 -11.03
N TYR A 296 20.91 18.26 -10.64
CA TYR A 296 21.20 19.08 -9.46
C TYR A 296 21.36 18.23 -8.18
N LYS A 297 20.67 17.10 -8.06
CA LYS A 297 20.79 16.20 -6.92
C LYS A 297 22.09 15.39 -6.94
N TRP A 298 22.49 14.87 -8.10
CA TRP A 298 23.58 13.89 -8.23
C TRP A 298 24.92 14.47 -8.68
N ASP A 299 24.93 15.63 -9.35
CA ASP A 299 26.14 16.24 -9.93
C ASP A 299 26.59 17.51 -9.18
N SER A 300 25.93 17.89 -8.08
CA SER A 300 26.32 19.06 -7.27
C SER A 300 27.45 18.81 -6.27
N ALA A 301 27.72 17.54 -5.93
CA ALA A 301 28.81 17.21 -5.01
C ALA A 301 30.14 17.14 -5.77
N GLU A 302 31.19 17.78 -5.25
CA GLU A 302 32.54 17.69 -5.84
C GLU A 302 33.07 16.25 -5.82
N ASN A 303 32.78 15.51 -4.75
CA ASN A 303 33.13 14.09 -4.64
C ASN A 303 32.02 13.20 -5.25
N PRO A 304 32.31 12.42 -6.31
CA PRO A 304 31.34 11.54 -6.96
C PRO A 304 30.92 10.34 -6.10
N ASP A 305 31.54 10.08 -4.95
CA ASP A 305 31.14 8.99 -4.05
C ASP A 305 30.05 9.40 -3.04
N VAL A 306 29.72 10.70 -2.97
CA VAL A 306 28.68 11.23 -2.07
C VAL A 306 27.31 10.76 -2.54
N LEU A 307 26.59 10.04 -1.68
CA LEU A 307 25.22 9.59 -1.91
C LEU A 307 24.22 10.72 -1.57
N PRO A 308 23.48 11.28 -2.54
CA PRO A 308 22.57 12.40 -2.29
C PRO A 308 21.15 11.93 -1.94
N MET A 309 20.65 12.36 -0.78
CA MET A 309 19.27 12.11 -0.32
C MET A 309 18.62 13.40 0.22
N TRP A 310 18.84 14.52 -0.49
CA TRP A 310 18.50 15.87 -0.03
C TRP A 310 17.42 16.54 -0.91
N VAL A 311 17.72 16.86 -2.18
CA VAL A 311 16.80 17.51 -3.14
C VAL A 311 15.53 16.68 -3.35
N ALA A 312 14.37 17.34 -3.41
CA ALA A 312 13.07 16.73 -3.59
C ALA A 312 12.73 16.44 -5.08
N ASP A 313 13.55 15.62 -5.73
CA ASP A 313 13.19 14.85 -6.92
C ASP A 313 13.46 13.36 -6.66
N MET A 314 12.79 12.47 -7.40
CA MET A 314 12.84 11.02 -7.12
C MET A 314 13.93 10.35 -7.95
N ASP A 315 14.44 9.22 -7.44
CA ASP A 315 15.35 8.34 -8.19
C ASP A 315 14.60 7.20 -8.89
N PHE A 316 13.33 7.43 -9.22
CA PHE A 316 12.48 6.52 -9.99
C PHE A 316 12.25 7.04 -11.40
N ARG A 317 12.11 6.12 -12.36
CA ARG A 317 11.57 6.44 -13.67
C ARG A 317 10.12 6.92 -13.53
N THR A 318 9.78 8.04 -14.18
CA THR A 318 8.40 8.54 -14.22
C THR A 318 7.47 7.58 -14.98
N ALA A 319 6.16 7.84 -14.95
CA ALA A 319 5.16 6.99 -15.58
C ALA A 319 5.43 6.81 -17.10
N PRO A 320 5.34 5.58 -17.64
CA PRO A 320 5.53 5.32 -19.07
C PRO A 320 4.65 6.17 -20.00
N ALA A 321 3.39 6.42 -19.61
CA ALA A 321 2.48 7.27 -20.39
C ALA A 321 3.02 8.70 -20.59
N ILE A 322 3.70 9.26 -19.57
CA ILE A 322 4.35 10.57 -19.67
C ILE A 322 5.53 10.50 -20.64
N ILE A 323 6.36 9.45 -20.55
CA ILE A 323 7.49 9.25 -21.47
C ILE A 323 7.00 9.13 -22.91
N ASP A 324 5.92 8.38 -23.17
CA ASP A 324 5.38 8.19 -24.50
C ASP A 324 4.74 9.46 -25.06
N ALA A 325 4.05 10.24 -24.22
CA ALA A 325 3.56 11.56 -24.60
C ALA A 325 4.70 12.52 -24.98
N LEU A 326 5.81 12.49 -24.23
CA LEU A 326 7.02 13.26 -24.53
C LEU A 326 7.66 12.80 -25.83
N ARG A 327 7.83 11.50 -26.06
CA ARG A 327 8.36 10.94 -27.32
C ARG A 327 7.53 11.37 -28.52
N LYS A 328 6.21 11.28 -28.41
CA LYS A 328 5.28 11.75 -29.45
C LYS A 328 5.40 13.26 -29.69
N ARG A 329 5.60 14.05 -28.63
CA ARG A 329 5.83 15.50 -28.77
C ARG A 329 7.17 15.80 -29.44
N VAL A 330 8.22 15.04 -29.14
CA VAL A 330 9.54 15.14 -29.78
C VAL A 330 9.47 14.76 -31.25
N SER A 331 8.76 13.69 -31.61
CA SER A 331 8.65 13.22 -33.00
C SER A 331 7.98 14.20 -33.95
N HIS A 332 7.27 15.21 -33.43
CA HIS A 332 6.73 16.30 -34.23
C HIS A 332 7.83 17.17 -34.86
N GLY A 333 9.01 17.28 -34.25
CA GLY A 333 10.18 17.98 -34.79
C GLY A 333 10.13 19.52 -34.76
N VAL A 334 8.99 20.13 -34.41
CA VAL A 334 8.85 21.60 -34.30
C VAL A 334 8.60 22.00 -32.83
N PHE A 335 9.44 22.88 -32.28
CA PHE A 335 9.45 23.27 -30.85
C PHE A 335 9.18 24.77 -30.61
N GLY A 336 8.39 25.39 -31.49
CA GLY A 336 7.99 26.80 -31.32
C GLY A 336 7.01 27.03 -30.17
N TYR A 337 6.49 28.25 -30.08
CA TYR A 337 5.52 28.68 -29.07
C TYR A 337 4.31 27.73 -28.98
N THR A 338 3.92 27.41 -27.76
CA THR A 338 2.78 26.53 -27.48
C THR A 338 1.62 27.36 -26.94
N ARG A 339 0.44 27.16 -27.52
CA ARG A 339 -0.81 27.59 -26.89
C ARG A 339 -1.30 26.45 -25.99
N VAL A 340 -1.55 26.73 -24.72
CA VAL A 340 -2.11 25.73 -23.79
C VAL A 340 -3.52 25.32 -24.28
N PRO A 341 -3.76 24.05 -24.60
CA PRO A 341 -5.04 23.60 -25.16
C PRO A 341 -6.08 23.36 -24.07
N GLN A 342 -7.37 23.33 -24.43
CA GLN A 342 -8.46 23.01 -23.50
C GLN A 342 -8.24 21.68 -22.75
N ALA A 343 -7.68 20.67 -23.44
CA ALA A 343 -7.35 19.37 -22.85
C ALA A 343 -6.43 19.44 -21.62
N TYR A 344 -5.60 20.49 -21.51
CA TYR A 344 -4.80 20.74 -20.31
C TYR A 344 -5.67 21.10 -19.11
N TYR A 345 -6.60 22.05 -19.30
CA TYR A 345 -7.54 22.46 -18.27
C TYR A 345 -8.46 21.31 -17.88
N ASP A 346 -8.96 20.55 -18.85
CA ASP A 346 -9.80 19.37 -18.62
C ASP A 346 -9.05 18.29 -17.81
N ALA A 347 -7.75 18.09 -18.06
CA ALA A 347 -6.93 17.16 -17.31
C ALA A 347 -6.76 17.61 -15.85
N VAL A 348 -6.41 18.88 -15.60
CA VAL A 348 -6.24 19.43 -14.25
C VAL A 348 -7.58 19.40 -13.49
N THR A 349 -8.62 20.02 -14.04
CA THR A 349 -9.94 20.10 -13.39
C THR A 349 -10.56 18.72 -13.18
N GLY A 350 -10.45 17.83 -14.18
CA GLY A 350 -10.93 16.46 -14.10
C GLY A 350 -10.23 15.65 -13.03
N TRP A 351 -8.91 15.77 -12.88
CA TRP A 351 -8.15 15.12 -11.83
C TRP A 351 -8.63 15.50 -10.43
N PHE A 352 -8.68 16.80 -10.13
CA PHE A 352 -9.09 17.29 -8.81
C PHE A 352 -10.55 16.97 -8.51
N SER A 353 -11.43 16.98 -9.52
CA SER A 353 -12.82 16.56 -9.33
C SER A 353 -12.93 15.06 -9.03
N ARG A 354 -12.21 14.19 -9.75
CA ARG A 354 -12.31 12.72 -9.58
C ARG A 354 -11.65 12.24 -8.30
N ARG A 355 -10.44 12.74 -8.02
CA ARG A 355 -9.58 12.24 -6.94
C ARG A 355 -9.84 12.92 -5.60
N HIS A 356 -10.14 14.22 -5.61
CA HIS A 356 -10.25 15.03 -4.40
C HIS A 356 -11.66 15.60 -4.17
N GLY A 357 -12.58 15.40 -5.12
CA GLY A 357 -13.95 15.94 -5.04
C GLY A 357 -14.03 17.46 -5.20
N TRP A 358 -12.95 18.13 -5.60
CA TRP A 358 -12.90 19.58 -5.75
C TRP A 358 -13.21 19.98 -7.21
N LYS A 359 -14.35 20.65 -7.40
CA LYS A 359 -14.79 21.12 -8.72
C LYS A 359 -14.16 22.49 -9.02
N ILE A 360 -13.05 22.47 -9.76
CA ILE A 360 -12.36 23.67 -10.25
C ILE A 360 -12.98 24.10 -11.58
N ASN A 361 -13.28 25.38 -11.75
CA ASN A 361 -13.58 25.95 -13.07
C ASN A 361 -12.27 26.27 -13.81
N SER A 362 -12.17 25.91 -15.09
CA SER A 362 -11.00 26.20 -15.92
C SER A 362 -10.62 27.69 -15.95
N ASP A 363 -11.60 28.58 -15.86
CA ASP A 363 -11.37 30.04 -15.87
C ASP A 363 -10.66 30.55 -14.61
N TRP A 364 -10.56 29.74 -13.56
CA TRP A 364 -9.83 30.06 -12.33
C TRP A 364 -8.33 29.79 -12.44
N ILE A 365 -7.90 29.09 -13.48
CA ILE A 365 -6.53 28.58 -13.61
C ILE A 365 -5.64 29.58 -14.36
N VAL A 366 -4.56 30.00 -13.70
CA VAL A 366 -3.42 30.69 -14.32
C VAL A 366 -2.21 29.77 -14.26
N TYR A 367 -1.66 29.40 -15.41
CA TYR A 367 -0.47 28.56 -15.47
C TYR A 367 0.82 29.39 -15.38
N THR A 368 1.88 28.79 -14.88
CA THR A 368 3.22 29.39 -14.85
C THR A 368 4.29 28.30 -14.81
N THR A 369 5.57 28.68 -14.83
CA THR A 369 6.72 27.77 -14.94
C THR A 369 7.00 26.95 -13.67
N GLY A 370 6.40 27.30 -12.54
CA GLY A 370 6.51 26.53 -11.30
C GLY A 370 5.83 27.19 -10.10
N VAL A 371 5.70 26.43 -9.00
CA VAL A 371 5.05 26.95 -7.77
C VAL A 371 5.88 28.05 -7.10
N VAL A 372 7.21 28.00 -7.11
CA VAL A 372 8.03 29.09 -6.54
C VAL A 372 7.84 30.41 -7.31
N PRO A 373 7.91 30.44 -8.66
CA PRO A 373 7.46 31.59 -9.44
C PRO A 373 6.03 32.05 -9.12
N ALA A 374 5.09 31.11 -8.96
CA ALA A 374 3.71 31.42 -8.58
C ALA A 374 3.63 32.16 -7.24
N LEU A 375 4.26 31.62 -6.18
CA LEU A 375 4.29 32.24 -4.86
C LEU A 375 4.86 33.66 -4.91
N SER A 376 5.97 33.85 -5.63
CA SER A 376 6.55 35.19 -5.80
C SER A 376 5.61 36.15 -6.54
N ALA A 377 4.90 35.70 -7.58
CA ALA A 377 3.95 36.52 -8.32
C ALA A 377 2.71 36.87 -7.48
N ILE A 378 2.22 35.93 -6.67
CA ILE A 378 1.08 36.15 -5.78
C ILE A 378 1.44 37.18 -4.70
N ILE A 379 2.62 37.06 -4.07
CA ILE A 379 3.10 38.06 -3.09
C ILE A 379 3.20 39.43 -3.76
N LYS A 380 3.82 39.52 -4.95
CA LYS A 380 3.93 40.77 -5.73
C LYS A 380 2.58 41.40 -6.07
N ALA A 381 1.56 40.56 -6.32
CA ALA A 381 0.23 41.01 -6.70
C ALA A 381 -0.62 41.50 -5.52
N LEU A 382 -0.41 40.92 -4.33
CA LEU A 382 -1.33 41.05 -3.19
C LEU A 382 -0.72 41.74 -1.97
N ALA A 383 0.60 41.98 -1.95
CA ALA A 383 1.29 42.70 -0.89
C ALA A 383 2.18 43.82 -1.44
N SER A 384 2.50 44.77 -0.57
CA SER A 384 3.43 45.87 -0.80
C SER A 384 4.74 45.65 -0.03
N PRO A 385 5.87 46.24 -0.47
CA PRO A 385 7.09 46.26 0.33
C PRO A 385 6.82 46.80 1.74
N GLY A 386 7.31 46.09 2.75
CA GLY A 386 7.03 46.38 4.17
C GLY A 386 5.91 45.55 4.79
N ASP A 387 4.92 45.11 3.99
CA ASP A 387 3.85 44.22 4.46
C ASP A 387 4.44 42.91 5.01
N LYS A 388 3.73 42.31 5.96
CA LYS A 388 4.11 41.05 6.61
C LYS A 388 3.41 39.87 5.95
N VAL A 389 4.16 38.79 5.77
CA VAL A 389 3.67 37.50 5.29
C VAL A 389 3.91 36.45 6.37
N LEU A 390 2.84 35.79 6.78
CA LEU A 390 2.84 34.75 7.80
C LEU A 390 3.21 33.40 7.19
N ILE A 391 4.07 32.64 7.86
CA ILE A 391 4.44 31.26 7.51
C ILE A 391 4.51 30.41 8.78
N GLN A 392 4.56 29.08 8.64
CA GLN A 392 4.57 28.15 9.78
C GLN A 392 5.89 27.37 9.87
N GLY A 393 6.90 27.93 10.55
CA GLY A 393 8.24 27.33 10.67
C GLY A 393 8.29 26.08 11.56
N PRO A 394 9.13 25.06 11.26
CA PRO A 394 10.01 24.99 10.09
C PRO A 394 9.22 24.72 8.81
N VAL A 395 9.60 25.38 7.71
CA VAL A 395 8.92 25.27 6.41
C VAL A 395 9.87 25.46 5.25
N TYR A 396 9.44 25.09 4.03
CA TYR A 396 10.23 25.18 2.81
C TYR A 396 10.97 26.51 2.63
N ASN A 397 12.28 26.43 2.42
CA ASN A 397 13.22 27.55 2.39
C ASN A 397 12.87 28.63 1.34
N CYS A 398 12.27 28.25 0.20
CA CYS A 398 11.91 29.22 -0.83
C CYS A 398 10.75 30.14 -0.42
N PHE A 399 10.00 29.84 0.64
CA PHE A 399 9.00 30.79 1.17
C PHE A 399 9.71 32.03 1.70
N TYR A 400 10.75 31.83 2.51
CA TYR A 400 11.56 32.90 3.08
C TYR A 400 12.19 33.77 1.98
N SER A 401 12.77 33.17 0.94
CA SER A 401 13.35 33.94 -0.16
C SER A 401 12.30 34.67 -0.98
N SER A 402 11.15 34.06 -1.27
CA SER A 402 10.07 34.70 -2.05
C SER A 402 9.50 35.93 -1.34
N ILE A 403 9.33 35.85 -0.02
CA ILE A 403 8.87 36.98 0.80
C ILE A 403 9.91 38.11 0.79
N ARG A 404 11.19 37.79 1.06
CA ARG A 404 12.28 38.79 1.09
C ARG A 404 12.48 39.47 -0.28
N ASN A 405 12.43 38.70 -1.37
CA ASN A 405 12.65 39.23 -2.71
C ASN A 405 11.55 40.20 -3.17
N ASN A 406 10.36 40.16 -2.55
CA ASN A 406 9.30 41.13 -2.77
C ASN A 406 9.34 42.32 -1.80
N GLY A 407 10.38 42.42 -0.95
CA GLY A 407 10.52 43.49 0.04
C GLY A 407 9.56 43.35 1.23
N CYS A 408 8.90 42.20 1.39
CA CYS A 408 8.00 41.92 2.50
C CYS A 408 8.77 41.41 3.72
N ARG A 409 8.12 41.46 4.89
CA ARG A 409 8.66 40.98 6.17
C ARG A 409 8.05 39.62 6.52
N ILE A 410 8.82 38.76 7.16
CA ILE A 410 8.38 37.41 7.55
C ILE A 410 7.84 37.44 8.98
N VAL A 411 6.71 36.79 9.21
CA VAL A 411 6.18 36.49 10.53
C VAL A 411 6.05 34.96 10.66
N SER A 412 6.85 34.33 11.52
CA SER A 412 6.79 32.88 11.72
C SER A 412 5.79 32.54 12.83
N ASN A 413 4.71 31.82 12.54
CA ASN A 413 3.92 31.06 13.50
C ASN A 413 4.59 29.70 13.70
N SER A 414 5.61 29.66 14.56
CA SER A 414 6.43 28.47 14.80
C SER A 414 5.56 27.30 15.27
N LEU A 415 5.67 26.17 14.56
CA LEU A 415 4.96 24.94 14.89
C LEU A 415 5.52 24.33 16.17
N ILE A 416 4.64 23.74 16.95
CA ILE A 416 4.98 23.06 18.20
C ILE A 416 5.36 21.62 17.89
N TYR A 417 6.62 21.26 18.08
CA TYR A 417 7.07 19.88 17.99
C TYR A 417 6.71 19.10 19.28
N LYS A 418 5.88 18.06 19.16
CA LYS A 418 5.47 17.19 20.26
C LYS A 418 5.02 15.82 19.75
N ASP A 419 5.30 14.76 20.51
CA ASP A 419 4.87 13.38 20.20
C ASP A 419 5.32 12.91 18.81
N ASN A 420 6.57 13.23 18.43
CA ASN A 420 7.16 12.95 17.11
C ASN A 420 6.34 13.48 15.94
N THR A 421 5.68 14.61 16.13
CA THR A 421 4.95 15.32 15.09
C THR A 421 4.90 16.82 15.40
N TYR A 422 4.29 17.61 14.52
CA TYR A 422 4.12 19.05 14.69
C TYR A 422 2.65 19.40 14.89
N ARG A 423 2.35 20.44 15.67
CA ARG A 423 1.02 21.02 15.84
C ARG A 423 1.06 22.53 15.63
N ILE A 424 -0.06 23.08 15.20
CA ILE A 424 -0.20 24.53 15.01
C ILE A 424 -0.49 25.17 16.37
N ASP A 425 0.25 26.23 16.70
CA ASP A 425 -0.09 27.13 17.79
C ASP A 425 -1.15 28.13 17.29
N PHE A 426 -2.42 27.79 17.51
CA PHE A 426 -3.55 28.61 17.04
C PHE A 426 -3.70 29.92 17.81
N ASP A 427 -3.27 29.98 19.07
CA ASP A 427 -3.35 31.21 19.87
C ASP A 427 -2.29 32.21 19.39
N ASP A 428 -1.08 31.73 19.12
CA ASP A 428 -0.02 32.51 18.49
C ASP A 428 -0.40 32.94 17.05
N LEU A 429 -1.00 32.04 16.27
CA LEU A 429 -1.50 32.34 14.93
C LEU A 429 -2.52 33.48 14.97
N LYS A 430 -3.53 33.37 15.84
CA LYS A 430 -4.56 34.42 16.01
C LYS A 430 -3.96 35.76 16.40
N ARG A 431 -3.02 35.76 17.35
CA ARG A 431 -2.35 36.98 17.80
C ARG A 431 -1.52 37.64 16.69
N LYS A 432 -0.83 36.85 15.86
CA LYS A 432 -0.01 37.34 14.75
C LYS A 432 -0.85 37.80 13.57
N ALA A 433 -1.92 37.08 13.23
CA ALA A 433 -2.83 37.46 12.16
C ALA A 433 -3.57 38.79 12.45
N ALA A 434 -3.79 39.13 13.73
CA ALA A 434 -4.42 40.39 14.12
C ALA A 434 -3.55 41.65 13.91
N ASP A 435 -2.28 41.49 13.57
CA ASP A 435 -1.43 42.61 13.19
C ASP A 435 -1.87 43.16 11.81
N PRO A 436 -2.29 44.43 11.70
CA PRO A 436 -2.80 44.98 10.45
C PRO A 436 -1.75 45.05 9.32
N GLU A 437 -0.45 44.92 9.64
CA GLU A 437 0.61 44.80 8.65
C GLU A 437 0.69 43.39 8.04
N VAL A 438 0.05 42.36 8.64
CA VAL A 438 -0.02 41.01 8.06
C VAL A 438 -1.10 40.97 6.99
N ARG A 439 -0.69 40.71 5.75
CA ARG A 439 -1.59 40.72 4.58
C ARG A 439 -1.81 39.34 4.00
N LEU A 440 -0.80 38.49 4.09
CA LEU A 440 -0.79 37.16 3.47
C LEU A 440 -0.36 36.11 4.49
N MET A 441 -0.88 34.90 4.35
CA MET A 441 -0.36 33.70 5.00
C MET A 441 -0.07 32.64 3.94
N ILE A 442 1.13 32.07 3.95
CA ILE A 442 1.45 30.91 3.11
C ILE A 442 1.28 29.64 3.95
N VAL A 443 0.34 28.80 3.53
CA VAL A 443 0.07 27.49 4.12
C VAL A 443 0.71 26.42 3.24
N CYS A 444 1.53 25.54 3.81
CA CYS A 444 2.11 24.40 3.10
C CYS A 444 1.28 23.14 3.43
N ASN A 445 0.59 22.57 2.45
CA ASN A 445 -0.36 21.48 2.67
C ASN A 445 -0.31 20.43 1.54
N PRO A 446 0.35 19.26 1.71
CA PRO A 446 1.07 18.78 2.90
C PRO A 446 2.31 19.61 3.28
N HIS A 447 2.65 19.63 4.57
CA HIS A 447 3.69 20.51 5.13
C HIS A 447 5.10 19.94 4.98
N ASN A 448 5.96 20.61 4.20
CA ASN A 448 7.39 20.30 4.07
C ASN A 448 8.20 21.25 4.98
N PRO A 449 9.03 20.73 5.92
CA PRO A 449 9.53 19.36 6.03
C PRO A 449 8.80 18.48 7.05
N ALA A 450 7.85 19.00 7.82
CA ALA A 450 7.23 18.30 8.95
C ALA A 450 6.55 16.97 8.59
N GLY A 451 6.18 16.78 7.32
CA GLY A 451 5.48 15.58 6.84
C GLY A 451 4.00 15.53 7.23
N ARG A 452 3.43 16.66 7.68
CA ARG A 452 2.02 16.76 8.11
C ARG A 452 1.07 16.84 6.92
N VAL A 453 -0.08 16.20 7.04
CA VAL A 453 -1.26 16.43 6.21
C VAL A 453 -2.32 17.03 7.13
N TRP A 454 -2.59 18.32 6.96
CA TRP A 454 -3.47 19.04 7.87
C TRP A 454 -4.90 18.52 7.77
N THR A 455 -5.56 18.33 8.92
CA THR A 455 -6.95 17.90 8.92
C THR A 455 -7.86 19.04 8.45
N LYS A 456 -9.10 18.69 8.08
CA LYS A 456 -10.11 19.69 7.72
C LYS A 456 -10.29 20.70 8.85
N GLU A 457 -10.34 20.25 10.10
CA GLU A 457 -10.53 21.09 11.29
C GLU A 457 -9.36 22.06 11.49
N GLU A 458 -8.12 21.59 11.30
CA GLU A 458 -6.93 22.43 11.39
C GLU A 458 -6.94 23.51 10.29
N LEU A 459 -7.24 23.14 9.04
CA LEU A 459 -7.33 24.07 7.91
C LEU A 459 -8.49 25.06 8.08
N THR A 460 -9.65 24.61 8.58
CA THR A 460 -10.78 25.49 8.91
C THR A 460 -10.37 26.56 9.92
N ARG A 461 -9.71 26.19 11.02
CA ARG A 461 -9.25 27.17 12.01
C ARG A 461 -8.22 28.15 11.45
N ILE A 462 -7.31 27.70 10.57
CA ILE A 462 -6.39 28.61 9.86
C ILE A 462 -7.19 29.63 9.04
N GLY A 463 -8.12 29.15 8.21
CA GLY A 463 -8.88 30.00 7.30
C GLY A 463 -9.78 31.00 8.02
N GLU A 464 -10.49 30.58 9.06
CA GLU A 464 -11.32 31.46 9.89
C GLU A 464 -10.47 32.58 10.53
N ILE A 465 -9.34 32.23 11.16
CA ILE A 465 -8.43 33.23 11.75
C ILE A 465 -7.93 34.22 10.68
N CYS A 466 -7.57 33.74 9.49
CA CYS A 466 -7.07 34.61 8.43
C CYS A 466 -8.16 35.55 7.91
N ILE A 467 -9.34 35.02 7.61
CA ILE A 467 -10.48 35.80 7.08
C ILE A 467 -10.93 36.85 8.09
N ASP A 468 -11.07 36.49 9.37
CA ASP A 468 -11.48 37.41 10.45
C ASP A 468 -10.54 38.61 10.59
N ASN A 469 -9.28 38.48 10.16
CA ASN A 469 -8.26 39.53 10.25
C ASN A 469 -7.88 40.11 8.87
N GLY A 470 -8.62 39.79 7.80
CA GLY A 470 -8.35 40.31 6.45
C GLY A 470 -7.05 39.81 5.82
N VAL A 471 -6.54 38.67 6.28
CA VAL A 471 -5.35 38.00 5.76
C VAL A 471 -5.75 37.04 4.65
N THR A 472 -5.14 37.16 3.46
CA THR A 472 -5.39 36.23 2.34
C THR A 472 -4.51 34.99 2.46
N VAL A 473 -5.09 33.80 2.27
CA VAL A 473 -4.35 32.54 2.33
C VAL A 473 -3.79 32.16 0.97
N ILE A 474 -2.51 31.80 0.93
CA ILE A 474 -1.83 31.19 -0.21
C ILE A 474 -1.53 29.74 0.16
N ALA A 475 -2.29 28.81 -0.39
CA ALA A 475 -2.10 27.38 -0.15
C ALA A 475 -1.10 26.81 -1.18
N ASP A 476 0.13 26.51 -0.75
CA ASP A 476 1.06 25.68 -1.52
C ASP A 476 0.70 24.22 -1.30
N GLU A 477 0.06 23.64 -2.30
CA GLU A 477 -0.43 22.25 -2.29
C GLU A 477 0.33 21.39 -3.31
N ILE A 478 1.59 21.72 -3.61
CA ILE A 478 2.41 21.00 -4.60
C ILE A 478 2.61 19.51 -4.25
N HIS A 479 2.52 19.15 -2.98
CA HIS A 479 2.64 17.78 -2.49
C HIS A 479 1.28 17.06 -2.32
N CYS A 480 0.16 17.63 -2.78
CA CYS A 480 -1.20 17.15 -2.52
C CYS A 480 -1.46 15.68 -2.87
N GLU A 481 -0.75 15.16 -3.87
CA GLU A 481 -0.90 13.75 -4.28
C GLU A 481 -0.07 12.77 -3.46
N LEU A 482 0.93 13.29 -2.74
CA LEU A 482 1.94 12.50 -2.03
C LEU A 482 1.48 12.22 -0.60
N VAL A 483 0.29 11.67 -0.41
CA VAL A 483 -0.27 11.39 0.92
C VAL A 483 -0.11 9.92 1.27
N CYS A 484 0.35 9.62 2.49
CA CYS A 484 0.51 8.25 2.94
C CYS A 484 -0.86 7.56 3.13
N PRO A 485 -0.96 6.24 2.89
CA PRO A 485 -2.16 5.47 3.19
C PRO A 485 -2.66 5.71 4.63
N GLY A 486 -3.96 5.95 4.79
CA GLY A 486 -4.59 6.28 6.08
C GLY A 486 -4.75 7.78 6.35
N HIS A 487 -4.11 8.65 5.56
CA HIS A 487 -4.31 10.09 5.60
C HIS A 487 -5.09 10.57 4.37
N LYS A 488 -5.69 11.77 4.47
CA LYS A 488 -6.47 12.36 3.39
C LYS A 488 -6.07 13.81 3.19
N TYR A 489 -5.68 14.16 1.96
CA TYR A 489 -5.51 15.54 1.55
C TYR A 489 -6.87 16.23 1.41
N ILE A 490 -6.95 17.46 1.94
CA ILE A 490 -8.09 18.35 1.83
C ILE A 490 -7.60 19.63 1.14
N PRO A 491 -8.03 19.90 -0.11
CA PRO A 491 -7.70 21.17 -0.77
C PRO A 491 -8.27 22.33 0.04
N PHE A 492 -7.44 23.31 0.40
CA PHE A 492 -7.85 24.41 1.28
C PHE A 492 -9.09 25.15 0.74
N ALA A 493 -9.06 25.52 -0.54
CA ALA A 493 -10.15 26.23 -1.21
C ALA A 493 -11.46 25.42 -1.35
N SER A 494 -11.43 24.10 -1.11
CA SER A 494 -12.62 23.24 -1.21
C SER A 494 -13.45 23.19 0.08
N ILE A 495 -12.96 23.77 1.18
CA ILE A 495 -13.58 23.66 2.50
C ILE A 495 -14.89 24.44 2.61
N SER A 496 -14.93 25.66 2.05
CA SER A 496 -16.12 26.54 2.02
C SER A 496 -16.04 27.55 0.87
N GLU A 497 -17.17 28.19 0.53
CA GLU A 497 -17.18 29.26 -0.47
C GLU A 497 -16.35 30.48 -0.04
N ASP A 498 -16.32 30.81 1.26
CA ASP A 498 -15.51 31.92 1.76
C ASP A 498 -14.03 31.62 1.58
N PHE A 499 -13.60 30.38 1.81
CA PHE A 499 -12.21 29.98 1.65
C PHE A 499 -11.83 29.98 0.17
N LEU A 500 -12.73 29.56 -0.72
CA LEU A 500 -12.54 29.64 -2.17
C LEU A 500 -12.31 31.08 -2.65
N LYS A 501 -13.05 32.06 -2.09
CA LYS A 501 -12.95 33.49 -2.46
C LYS A 501 -11.78 34.21 -1.82
N HIS A 502 -11.34 33.78 -0.63
CA HIS A 502 -10.28 34.43 0.16
C HIS A 502 -8.96 33.66 0.17
N SER A 503 -8.74 32.78 -0.82
CA SER A 503 -7.47 32.07 -0.98
C SER A 503 -7.01 31.94 -2.42
N VAL A 504 -5.72 31.65 -2.57
CA VAL A 504 -5.07 31.30 -3.83
C VAL A 504 -4.35 29.97 -3.63
N THR A 505 -4.65 28.98 -4.47
CA THR A 505 -4.08 27.63 -4.35
C THR A 505 -3.05 27.38 -5.44
N CYS A 506 -1.88 26.85 -5.09
CA CYS A 506 -0.82 26.47 -6.03
C CYS A 506 -0.68 24.95 -6.09
N ILE A 507 -0.84 24.37 -7.28
CA ILE A 507 -0.76 22.92 -7.52
C ILE A 507 0.14 22.61 -8.72
N SER A 508 0.73 21.42 -8.77
CA SER A 508 1.51 20.95 -9.92
C SER A 508 1.63 19.43 -9.91
N ALA A 509 1.69 18.81 -11.09
CA ALA A 509 2.03 17.40 -11.25
C ALA A 509 3.52 17.10 -11.00
N SER A 510 4.36 18.13 -10.91
CA SER A 510 5.82 18.02 -10.87
C SER A 510 6.36 17.10 -9.78
N LYS A 511 5.91 17.28 -8.53
CA LYS A 511 6.37 16.48 -7.40
C LYS A 511 5.76 15.10 -7.39
N SER A 512 4.49 14.99 -7.76
CA SER A 512 3.74 13.73 -7.76
C SER A 512 4.27 12.74 -8.78
N PHE A 513 4.73 13.21 -9.95
CA PHE A 513 5.13 12.37 -11.08
C PHE A 513 6.62 12.46 -11.44
N ASN A 514 7.45 13.06 -10.59
CA ASN A 514 8.90 13.24 -10.84
C ASN A 514 9.24 13.97 -12.16
N ILE A 515 8.52 15.06 -12.47
CA ILE A 515 8.68 15.84 -13.71
C ILE A 515 9.02 17.32 -13.47
N ALA A 516 9.68 17.63 -12.35
CA ALA A 516 10.03 19.00 -11.97
C ALA A 516 10.87 19.75 -13.03
N GLY A 517 11.71 19.04 -13.79
CA GLY A 517 12.48 19.62 -14.90
C GLY A 517 11.65 20.07 -16.11
N LEU A 518 10.37 19.68 -16.19
CA LEU A 518 9.46 20.12 -17.27
C LEU A 518 8.76 21.45 -16.98
N GLN A 519 8.93 22.01 -15.78
CA GLN A 519 8.59 23.39 -15.41
C GLN A 519 7.15 23.83 -15.77
N ILE A 520 6.17 23.36 -15.00
CA ILE A 520 4.79 23.84 -15.09
C ILE A 520 4.06 23.72 -13.76
N ALA A 521 3.23 24.71 -13.43
CA ALA A 521 2.36 24.74 -12.26
C ALA A 521 1.06 25.50 -12.58
N ASN A 522 0.06 25.35 -11.72
CA ASN A 522 -1.21 26.04 -11.81
C ASN A 522 -1.47 26.82 -10.53
N ILE A 523 -1.89 28.07 -10.71
CA ILE A 523 -2.51 28.90 -9.70
C ILE A 523 -4.01 28.80 -9.91
N VAL A 524 -4.75 28.41 -8.87
CA VAL A 524 -6.20 28.36 -8.87
C VAL A 524 -6.70 29.49 -7.97
N CYS A 525 -7.41 30.44 -8.57
CA CYS A 525 -7.96 31.61 -7.87
C CYS A 525 -9.34 31.93 -8.44
N GLU A 526 -10.39 31.79 -7.63
CA GLU A 526 -11.78 32.04 -8.05
C GLU A 526 -12.05 33.53 -8.25
N ASP A 527 -11.62 34.36 -7.28
CA ASP A 527 -11.85 35.80 -7.32
C ASP A 527 -11.19 36.44 -8.54
N LYS A 528 -12.01 36.97 -9.43
CA LYS A 528 -11.58 37.48 -10.73
C LYS A 528 -10.58 38.63 -10.59
N LEU A 529 -10.80 39.56 -9.65
CA LEU A 529 -9.95 40.74 -9.48
C LEU A 529 -8.56 40.35 -8.94
N THR A 530 -8.51 39.42 -7.99
CA THR A 530 -7.26 38.84 -7.47
C THR A 530 -6.53 38.08 -8.57
N ARG A 531 -7.25 37.25 -9.33
CA ARG A 531 -6.68 36.50 -10.47
C ARG A 531 -6.07 37.42 -11.53
N GLU A 532 -6.74 38.52 -11.90
CA GLU A 532 -6.22 39.51 -12.86
C GLU A 532 -4.95 40.21 -12.36
N LYS A 533 -4.84 40.50 -11.06
CA LYS A 533 -3.61 41.05 -10.46
C LYS A 533 -2.46 40.06 -10.52
N ILE A 534 -2.73 38.79 -10.23
CA ILE A 534 -1.74 37.70 -10.27
C ILE A 534 -1.26 37.48 -11.71
N ASP A 535 -2.18 37.38 -12.66
CA ASP A 535 -1.87 37.24 -14.08
C ASP A 535 -0.99 38.40 -14.58
N LYS A 536 -1.34 39.65 -14.21
CA LYS A 536 -0.49 40.80 -14.49
C LYS A 536 0.91 40.67 -13.88
N ALA A 537 1.03 40.21 -12.63
CA ALA A 537 2.33 40.04 -11.98
C ALA A 537 3.19 38.95 -12.65
N ILE A 538 2.57 37.88 -13.14
CA ILE A 538 3.23 36.84 -13.95
C ILE A 538 3.77 37.44 -15.26
N ASN A 539 2.93 38.18 -15.98
CA ASN A 539 3.30 38.78 -17.26
C ASN A 539 4.38 39.87 -17.11
N ILE A 540 4.35 40.66 -16.03
CA ILE A 540 5.42 41.65 -15.73
C ILE A 540 6.79 40.97 -15.59
N ASN A 541 6.84 39.73 -15.11
CA ASN A 541 8.07 38.98 -14.93
C ASN A 541 8.38 38.03 -16.10
N GLU A 542 7.54 38.02 -17.15
CA GLU A 542 7.69 37.16 -18.33
C GLU A 542 7.81 35.66 -17.99
N VAL A 543 7.02 35.21 -16.99
CA VAL A 543 6.93 33.79 -16.57
C VAL A 543 5.58 33.15 -16.90
N CYS A 544 4.84 33.76 -17.84
CA CYS A 544 3.58 33.25 -18.40
C CYS A 544 3.83 32.17 -19.47
N ASP A 545 4.90 32.28 -20.26
CA ASP A 545 5.20 31.32 -21.31
C ASP A 545 5.72 29.99 -20.73
N VAL A 546 4.92 28.94 -20.92
CA VAL A 546 5.28 27.56 -20.55
C VAL A 546 5.79 26.79 -21.76
N ASN A 547 6.69 25.84 -21.53
CA ASN A 547 7.20 25.00 -22.61
C ASN A 547 6.18 23.91 -23.00
N PRO A 548 6.17 23.45 -24.27
CA PRO A 548 5.21 22.44 -24.75
C PRO A 548 5.32 21.08 -24.04
N PHE A 549 6.46 20.75 -23.46
CA PHE A 549 6.66 19.47 -22.77
C PHE A 549 5.97 19.43 -21.41
N GLY A 550 6.00 20.52 -20.65
CA GLY A 550 5.26 20.64 -19.39
C GLY A 550 3.76 20.46 -19.59
N VAL A 551 3.20 21.07 -20.64
CA VAL A 551 1.77 20.97 -20.99
C VAL A 551 1.36 19.52 -21.25
N ILE A 552 2.05 18.84 -22.18
CA ILE A 552 1.67 17.48 -22.58
C ILE A 552 1.94 16.46 -21.46
N ALA A 553 2.99 16.67 -20.65
CA ALA A 553 3.33 15.76 -19.57
C ALA A 553 2.30 15.85 -18.44
N THR A 554 1.79 17.05 -18.16
CA THR A 554 0.71 17.24 -17.18
C THR A 554 -0.58 16.56 -17.62
N ILE A 555 -0.93 16.64 -18.91
CA ILE A 555 -2.09 15.93 -19.47
C ILE A 555 -1.94 14.41 -19.27
N ALA A 556 -0.80 13.83 -19.66
CA ALA A 556 -0.54 12.39 -19.51
C ALA A 556 -0.46 11.95 -18.04
N ALA A 557 0.09 12.79 -17.16
CA ALA A 557 0.15 12.54 -15.73
C ALA A 557 -1.25 12.39 -15.12
N TYR A 558 -2.14 13.34 -15.40
CA TYR A 558 -3.47 13.38 -14.80
C TYR A 558 -4.51 12.49 -15.50
N ASN A 559 -4.35 12.16 -16.78
CA ASN A 559 -5.31 11.33 -17.48
C ASN A 559 -4.93 9.84 -17.51
N GLU A 560 -3.65 9.50 -17.46
CA GLU A 560 -3.17 8.15 -17.81
C GLU A 560 -2.23 7.52 -16.77
N SER A 561 -1.83 8.27 -15.72
CA SER A 561 -0.75 7.84 -14.81
C SER A 561 -1.18 7.63 -13.35
N GLU A 562 -2.48 7.61 -13.05
CA GLU A 562 -2.99 7.44 -11.67
C GLU A 562 -2.51 6.15 -11.00
N GLU A 563 -2.46 5.06 -11.77
CA GLU A 563 -2.01 3.76 -11.30
C GLU A 563 -0.53 3.81 -10.87
N TRP A 564 0.35 4.46 -11.66
CA TRP A 564 1.77 4.65 -11.34
C TRP A 564 1.93 5.39 -10.01
N LEU A 565 1.18 6.48 -9.84
CA LEU A 565 1.19 7.27 -8.61
C LEU A 565 0.73 6.43 -7.42
N THR A 566 -0.35 5.66 -7.57
CA THR A 566 -0.88 4.80 -6.50
C THR A 566 0.14 3.77 -6.03
N ARG A 567 0.88 3.15 -6.96
CA ARG A 567 1.96 2.20 -6.64
C ARG A 567 3.17 2.89 -6.02
N LEU A 568 3.56 4.06 -6.53
CA LEU A 568 4.62 4.89 -5.95
C LEU A 568 4.34 5.20 -4.48
N LEU A 569 3.10 5.61 -4.14
CA LEU A 569 2.71 5.92 -2.76
C LEU A 569 2.90 4.73 -1.81
N SER A 570 2.50 3.53 -2.25
CA SER A 570 2.71 2.30 -1.49
C SER A 570 4.19 2.01 -1.28
N TYR A 571 5.02 2.18 -2.32
CA TYR A 571 6.45 1.96 -2.25
C TYR A 571 7.15 2.95 -1.31
N ILE A 572 6.83 4.25 -1.40
CA ILE A 572 7.36 5.30 -0.52
C ILE A 572 6.95 5.06 0.94
N LYS A 573 5.71 4.63 1.18
CA LYS A 573 5.26 4.24 2.53
C LYS A 573 6.08 3.05 3.05
N GLY A 574 6.31 2.05 2.21
CA GLY A 574 7.19 0.92 2.55
C GLY A 574 8.61 1.39 2.89
N ASN A 575 9.16 2.36 2.17
CA ASN A 575 10.49 2.94 2.43
C ASN A 575 10.52 3.60 3.81
N TYR A 576 9.49 4.39 4.12
CA TYR A 576 9.34 5.01 5.43
C TYR A 576 9.23 3.97 6.56
N ASP A 577 8.46 2.89 6.36
CA ASP A 577 8.28 1.84 7.36
C ASP A 577 9.59 1.10 7.65
N TYR A 578 10.35 0.77 6.61
CA TYR A 578 11.68 0.19 6.74
C TYR A 578 12.66 1.13 7.43
N MET A 579 12.69 2.41 7.03
CA MET A 579 13.52 3.42 7.69
C MET A 579 13.15 3.55 9.18
N SER A 580 11.86 3.55 9.49
CA SER A 580 11.34 3.65 10.86
C SER A 580 11.71 2.43 11.69
N ALA A 581 11.61 1.21 11.15
CA ALA A 581 12.05 -0.01 11.81
C ALA A 581 13.56 0.00 12.07
N TYR A 582 14.34 0.36 11.04
CA TYR A 582 15.80 0.48 11.13
C TYR A 582 16.22 1.49 12.21
N CYS A 583 15.58 2.67 12.27
CA CYS A 583 15.91 3.68 13.27
C CYS A 583 15.58 3.21 14.69
N ARG A 584 14.44 2.50 14.89
CA ARG A 584 14.10 1.94 16.21
C ARG A 584 15.13 0.92 16.70
N GLU A 585 15.67 0.12 15.79
CA GLU A 585 16.61 -0.95 16.12
C GLU A 585 18.05 -0.44 16.28
N TYR A 586 18.52 0.41 15.34
CA TYR A 586 19.93 0.76 15.22
C TYR A 586 20.26 2.22 15.53
N LEU A 587 19.27 3.13 15.54
CA LEU A 587 19.46 4.57 15.75
C LEU A 587 18.47 5.13 16.78
N PRO A 588 18.34 4.55 17.99
CA PRO A 588 17.30 4.93 18.95
C PRO A 588 17.37 6.39 19.41
N THR A 589 18.52 7.04 19.25
CA THR A 589 18.75 8.47 19.54
C THR A 589 18.25 9.41 18.44
N CYS A 590 17.95 8.89 17.25
CA CYS A 590 17.52 9.64 16.07
C CYS A 590 16.09 9.25 15.68
N GLN A 591 15.11 9.97 16.21
CA GLN A 591 13.69 9.65 15.99
C GLN A 591 13.17 10.29 14.71
N LEU A 592 12.28 9.59 14.00
CA LEU A 592 11.59 10.13 12.84
C LEU A 592 10.28 10.79 13.27
N THR A 593 9.95 11.91 12.65
CA THR A 593 8.58 12.43 12.74
C THR A 593 7.64 11.55 11.95
N ARG A 594 6.38 11.45 12.42
CA ARG A 594 5.33 10.76 11.70
C ARG A 594 5.15 11.38 10.31
N LEU A 595 5.40 10.58 9.27
CA LEU A 595 5.17 10.95 7.89
C LEU A 595 3.71 10.67 7.50
N GLU A 596 2.90 11.72 7.40
CA GLU A 596 1.51 11.67 6.94
C GLU A 596 1.43 11.90 5.42
N GLY A 597 2.41 12.61 4.87
CA GLY A 597 2.55 12.88 3.44
C GLY A 597 3.94 13.38 3.06
N THR A 598 4.13 13.66 1.78
CA THR A 598 5.41 13.82 1.08
C THR A 598 6.21 12.51 1.01
N TYR A 599 7.45 12.61 0.54
CA TYR A 599 8.48 11.56 0.60
C TYR A 599 9.72 12.04 1.32
N LEU A 600 9.54 13.02 2.21
CA LEU A 600 10.60 13.73 2.89
C LEU A 600 10.51 13.41 4.39
N ALA A 601 11.31 12.45 4.84
CA ALA A 601 11.35 12.08 6.25
C ALA A 601 12.15 13.13 7.04
N TRP A 602 11.67 13.49 8.21
CA TRP A 602 12.27 14.50 9.07
C TRP A 602 12.79 13.82 10.35
N MET A 603 14.10 13.85 10.53
CA MET A 603 14.79 13.12 11.58
C MET A 603 15.28 14.08 12.66
N ASP A 604 14.90 13.82 13.90
CA ASP A 604 15.37 14.53 15.10
C ASP A 604 16.74 13.99 15.50
N CYS A 605 17.77 14.82 15.31
CA CYS A 605 19.16 14.52 15.63
C CYS A 605 19.66 15.33 16.83
N ARG A 606 18.78 15.99 17.61
CA ARG A 606 19.19 16.88 18.71
C ARG A 606 20.01 16.17 19.79
N ASN A 607 19.81 14.86 19.98
CA ASN A 607 20.58 14.05 20.91
C ASN A 607 22.08 13.93 20.54
N LEU A 608 22.45 14.22 19.29
CA LEU A 608 23.84 14.22 18.83
C LEU A 608 24.63 15.47 19.26
N LYS A 609 23.95 16.47 19.85
CA LYS A 609 24.56 17.72 20.36
C LYS A 609 25.48 18.42 19.35
N THR A 610 25.15 18.29 18.07
CA THR A 610 25.83 18.91 16.93
C THR A 610 24.80 19.74 16.18
N SER A 611 25.18 20.92 15.70
CA SER A 611 24.27 21.74 14.91
C SER A 611 23.91 21.07 13.59
N SER A 612 22.74 21.38 13.03
CA SER A 612 22.30 20.74 11.77
C SER A 612 23.28 20.99 10.61
N GLU A 613 23.84 22.21 10.51
CA GLU A 613 24.81 22.58 9.47
C GLU A 613 26.12 21.81 9.63
N ALA A 614 26.66 21.75 10.85
CA ALA A 614 27.86 20.97 11.10
C ALA A 614 27.63 19.48 10.87
N LEU A 615 26.43 18.97 11.17
CA LEU A 615 26.06 17.58 10.91
C LEU A 615 25.98 17.30 9.40
N GLU A 616 25.37 18.18 8.60
CA GLU A 616 25.35 18.08 7.14
C GLU A 616 26.77 18.02 6.56
N GLU A 617 27.62 18.98 6.91
CA GLU A 617 29.00 19.06 6.41
C GLU A 617 29.81 17.81 6.76
N ARG A 618 29.67 17.33 8.00
CA ARG A 618 30.37 16.13 8.47
C ARG A 618 29.86 14.87 7.81
N LEU A 619 28.55 14.72 7.58
CA LEU A 619 28.00 13.58 6.86
C LEU A 619 28.52 13.53 5.41
N VAL A 620 28.57 14.67 4.73
CA VAL A 620 29.11 14.75 3.36
C VAL A 620 30.57 14.35 3.35
N ARG A 621 31.39 14.89 4.26
CA ARG A 621 32.84 14.69 4.30
C ARG A 621 33.27 13.32 4.84
N GLU A 622 32.66 12.86 5.92
CA GLU A 622 33.10 11.69 6.71
C GLU A 622 32.33 10.41 6.37
N ALA A 623 31.07 10.54 5.90
CA ALA A 623 30.20 9.42 5.57
C ALA A 623 29.84 9.32 4.08
N GLY A 624 30.18 10.35 3.29
CA GLY A 624 29.75 10.47 1.90
C GLY A 624 28.22 10.46 1.77
N LEU A 625 27.48 11.06 2.70
CA LEU A 625 26.02 11.10 2.68
C LEU A 625 25.56 12.56 2.70
N TRP A 626 24.71 12.97 1.77
CA TRP A 626 24.19 14.33 1.72
C TRP A 626 22.69 14.37 2.03
N LEU A 627 22.37 15.02 3.15
CA LEU A 627 21.03 15.32 3.65
C LEU A 627 20.87 16.84 3.77
N ASN A 628 19.66 17.37 3.91
CA ASN A 628 19.51 18.79 4.21
C ASN A 628 19.59 19.06 5.72
N ALA A 629 20.44 20.00 6.13
CA ALA A 629 20.39 20.60 7.46
C ALA A 629 19.01 21.19 7.74
N GLY A 630 18.50 20.96 8.94
CA GLY A 630 17.19 21.44 9.33
C GLY A 630 17.11 22.97 9.43
N THR A 631 18.22 23.67 9.70
CA THR A 631 18.28 25.15 9.69
C THR A 631 17.92 25.77 8.33
N MET A 632 18.04 25.01 7.24
CA MET A 632 17.58 25.43 5.91
C MET A 632 16.08 25.77 5.90
N TYR A 633 15.29 25.15 6.78
CA TYR A 633 13.83 25.32 6.88
C TYR A 633 13.40 26.34 7.95
N GLY A 634 14.35 27.11 8.47
CA GLY A 634 14.13 28.07 9.55
C GLY A 634 14.83 27.67 10.85
N PRO A 635 14.95 28.59 11.82
CA PRO A 635 15.62 28.34 13.10
C PRO A 635 14.97 27.21 13.89
N GLU A 636 13.67 26.96 13.72
CA GLU A 636 12.94 25.86 14.36
C GLU A 636 13.37 24.46 13.89
N GLY A 637 14.12 24.38 12.78
CA GLY A 637 14.68 23.13 12.27
C GLY A 637 16.05 22.77 12.85
N GLU A 638 16.61 23.56 13.77
CA GLU A 638 17.91 23.25 14.37
C GLU A 638 17.91 21.90 15.10
N GLY A 639 18.94 21.11 14.81
CA GLY A 639 19.11 19.74 15.28
C GLY A 639 18.29 18.69 14.52
N PHE A 640 17.61 19.05 13.42
CA PHE A 640 16.95 18.10 12.53
C PHE A 640 17.69 17.92 11.20
N MET A 641 17.41 16.80 10.52
CA MET A 641 17.87 16.50 9.16
C MET A 641 16.70 16.03 8.27
N ARG A 642 16.60 16.55 7.04
CA ARG A 642 15.63 16.05 6.05
C ARG A 642 16.25 14.98 5.16
N TRP A 643 15.52 13.88 5.02
CA TRP A 643 15.84 12.75 4.15
C TRP A 643 14.85 12.68 2.99
N ASN A 644 15.33 12.56 1.77
CA ASN A 644 14.52 12.15 0.63
C ASN A 644 14.49 10.62 0.53
N ILE A 645 13.32 10.03 0.77
CA ILE A 645 13.10 8.58 0.73
C ILE A 645 12.46 8.09 -0.58
N ALA A 646 12.29 8.95 -1.59
CA ALA A 646 11.83 8.56 -2.92
C ALA A 646 12.99 8.04 -3.79
N CYS A 647 13.52 6.88 -3.40
CA CYS A 647 14.58 6.15 -4.10
C CYS A 647 14.37 4.64 -3.93
N PRO A 648 15.05 3.78 -4.73
CA PRO A 648 15.03 2.34 -4.52
C PRO A 648 15.42 1.94 -3.09
N ARG A 649 14.82 0.88 -2.56
CA ARG A 649 14.98 0.43 -1.15
C ARG A 649 16.44 0.17 -0.82
N SER A 650 17.20 -0.37 -1.77
CA SER A 650 18.64 -0.62 -1.65
C SER A 650 19.45 0.66 -1.47
N VAL A 651 19.07 1.76 -2.12
CA VAL A 651 19.70 3.08 -1.98
C VAL A 651 19.40 3.68 -0.60
N LEU A 652 18.15 3.57 -0.15
CA LEU A 652 17.77 3.98 1.20
C LEU A 652 18.54 3.21 2.27
N ALA A 653 18.65 1.88 2.14
CA ALA A 653 19.42 1.04 3.04
C ALA A 653 20.91 1.45 3.08
N GLN A 654 21.50 1.77 1.93
CA GLN A 654 22.87 2.27 1.85
C GLN A 654 23.04 3.61 2.59
N GLY A 655 22.09 4.54 2.43
CA GLY A 655 22.10 5.82 3.15
C GLY A 655 22.01 5.64 4.66
N LEU A 656 21.13 4.75 5.12
CA LEU A 656 20.98 4.43 6.54
C LEU A 656 22.25 3.81 7.13
N GLU A 657 22.90 2.91 6.41
CA GLU A 657 24.15 2.29 6.87
C GLU A 657 25.31 3.31 6.93
N ARG A 658 25.41 4.22 5.95
CA ARG A 658 26.39 5.33 6.00
C ARG A 658 26.15 6.21 7.22
N PHE A 659 24.88 6.55 7.51
CA PHE A 659 24.52 7.34 8.67
C PHE A 659 24.82 6.60 9.97
N ARG A 660 24.44 5.33 10.10
CA ARG A 660 24.77 4.50 11.28
C ARG A 660 26.27 4.40 11.51
N GLY A 661 27.04 4.11 10.46
CA GLY A 661 28.50 4.05 10.54
C GLY A 661 29.13 5.37 10.96
N PHE A 662 28.53 6.51 10.61
CA PHE A 662 28.93 7.83 11.10
C PHE A 662 28.60 8.03 12.58
N ILE A 663 27.37 7.73 13.00
CA ILE A 663 26.93 7.87 14.39
C ILE A 663 27.74 6.99 15.34
N ASN A 664 28.07 5.76 14.94
CA ASN A 664 28.90 4.86 15.76
C ASN A 664 30.34 5.35 15.99
N LYS A 665 30.80 6.36 15.24
CA LYS A 665 32.12 6.98 15.39
C LYS A 665 32.10 8.26 16.23
N LEU A 666 30.91 8.80 16.53
CA LEU A 666 30.72 9.93 17.45
C LEU A 666 30.84 9.45 18.89
#